data_AF-A0A8S3TKZ2-F1
#
_entry.id   AF-A0A8S3TKZ2-F1
#
_cell.length_a   1.000
_cell.length_b   1.000
_cell.length_c   1.000
_cell.angle_alpha   90.00
_cell.angle_beta   90.00
_cell.angle_gamma   90.00
#
_symmetry.space_group_name_H-M   'P 1'
#
loop_
_entity.id
_entity.type
_entity.pdbx_description
1 polymer ?
#
loop_
_entity_poly.entity_id
_entity_poly.type
_entity_poly.pdbx_seq_one_letter_code
_entity_poly.pdbx_strand_id
1 'polypeptide(L)'
;MDPNDTKLLLEETSKNTLEANIEPKTLEVLNKILNTLLSMNNRIAKIETEVEKIEDVKQQLSSVVQRMDHVENNIADLQQHNKEMENSFEGMGQVVEKALEKCELNRNDIEKIEETTMQEKSIIKELQETVLDLKCRSMKNNLVFNGLTYHPSEDCEAKLQDFINRQLGIEYMVTLGNVHRFGKYGRNGARPIVARFVYRKELEHVLKQAYRLKNTNFGINEQFPPEIEIRRRKLYPIFKKEKSLGKQARLVRDKLYINGQLFNPENININPANNDREIINQRTPSTPQHREAANSPPIPPRSKRTQTKLDNLDVLELPREYDYFAKNRRKFKNKSGGILIIFKKNLKQYLRFLKSDSEFVQWIEISNQISSLDQHTLFGCTYVPPEFSKYSSDESFIEIEEELLIFSQGIKNIVIVGDFNARTSSLKDYVDDDINLQEILQIEEDIINDNTSSYSILKENNILQRFNKDTGRVNKYGTKLLDFCKRCNLFIANGRLFSDNGIGHTTCKDASMVDYLLLSPNSFNITTDFEIIDFNPMFSDVHNRVHFTMKIDNDNHQKNLTFNQKVDQHVRWRSDKTNEFIQEINDDPNNSLNELNIMLNKMNENTQVNVDQINSFIDNLCKFLVNSATDAFSDNKNNRTGVDNTFTYRIQHTRKQVRHVSKRTAASSGKSISNVPNTFPPSTKYPFSSQNVKDAPSAL
;
A
#
# COMPACT_ATOMS: atom_id res chain seq x y z
N MET A 1 -79.59 -29.76 50.22
CA MET A 1 -80.92 -29.72 50.85
C MET A 1 -81.01 -28.43 51.62
N ASP A 2 -82.09 -27.67 51.42
CA ASP A 2 -82.32 -26.35 52.02
C ASP A 2 -82.44 -26.48 53.56
N PRO A 3 -81.70 -25.69 54.37
CA PRO A 3 -81.79 -25.73 55.84
C PRO A 3 -83.19 -25.43 56.39
N ASN A 4 -84.07 -24.79 55.61
CA ASN A 4 -85.44 -24.51 56.01
C ASN A 4 -86.38 -25.72 55.96
N ASP A 5 -86.15 -26.67 55.04
CA ASP A 5 -86.97 -27.90 54.94
C ASP A 5 -86.72 -28.85 56.12
N THR A 6 -85.50 -28.84 56.67
CA THR A 6 -85.14 -29.69 57.81
C THR A 6 -85.76 -29.20 59.12
N LYS A 7 -85.98 -27.89 59.26
CA LYS A 7 -86.58 -27.30 60.46
C LYS A 7 -88.09 -27.53 60.54
N LEU A 8 -88.77 -27.52 59.38
CA LEU A 8 -90.20 -27.83 59.26
C LEU A 8 -90.52 -29.30 59.59
N LEU A 9 -89.69 -30.25 59.11
CA LEU A 9 -89.84 -31.68 59.42
C LEU A 9 -89.59 -32.01 60.91
N LEU A 10 -88.71 -31.26 61.59
CA LEU A 10 -88.41 -31.42 63.02
C LEU A 10 -89.52 -30.86 63.92
N GLU A 11 -90.22 -29.79 63.51
CA GLU A 11 -91.37 -29.25 64.23
C GLU A 11 -92.64 -30.11 64.06
N GLU A 12 -92.80 -30.75 62.89
CA GLU A 12 -93.95 -31.62 62.61
C GLU A 12 -93.84 -32.99 63.32
N THR A 13 -92.62 -33.50 63.53
CA THR A 13 -92.37 -34.71 64.31
C THR A 13 -92.46 -34.50 65.82
N SER A 14 -92.09 -33.31 66.33
CA SER A 14 -92.15 -32.99 67.77
C SER A 14 -93.57 -32.84 68.31
N LYS A 15 -94.58 -32.61 67.46
CA LYS A 15 -96.00 -32.51 67.87
C LYS A 15 -96.74 -33.85 67.95
N ASN A 16 -96.20 -34.94 67.39
CA ASN A 16 -96.90 -36.23 67.27
C ASN A 16 -96.37 -37.35 68.18
N THR A 17 -95.49 -37.07 69.14
CA THR A 17 -94.97 -38.11 70.06
C THR A 17 -95.02 -37.67 71.51
N LEU A 18 -96.22 -37.68 72.08
CA LEU A 18 -96.43 -37.86 73.51
C LEU A 18 -97.00 -39.27 73.72
N GLU A 19 -96.32 -40.03 74.57
CA GLU A 19 -96.71 -41.34 75.12
C GLU A 19 -96.58 -42.57 74.20
N ALA A 20 -95.34 -42.87 73.78
CA ALA A 20 -94.94 -44.26 73.57
C ALA A 20 -94.09 -44.71 74.77
N ASN A 21 -94.63 -45.64 75.56
CA ASN A 21 -93.94 -46.27 76.68
C ASN A 21 -92.86 -47.22 76.12
N ILE A 22 -91.70 -46.67 75.77
CA ILE A 22 -90.57 -47.43 75.22
C ILE A 22 -89.92 -48.20 76.37
N GLU A 23 -89.87 -49.53 76.28
CA GLU A 23 -89.22 -50.37 77.29
C GLU A 23 -87.75 -49.94 77.52
N PRO A 24 -87.25 -49.90 78.77
CA PRO A 24 -85.91 -49.42 79.11
C PRO A 24 -84.77 -50.08 78.32
N LYS A 25 -84.94 -51.37 77.94
CA LYS A 25 -83.98 -52.11 77.11
C LYS A 25 -83.87 -51.55 75.68
N THR A 26 -84.98 -51.09 75.12
CA THR A 26 -85.04 -50.55 73.76
C THR A 26 -84.33 -49.19 73.68
N LEU A 27 -84.46 -48.36 74.73
CA LEU A 27 -83.75 -47.08 74.85
C LEU A 27 -82.23 -47.27 75.02
N GLU A 28 -81.80 -48.30 75.76
CA GLU A 28 -80.38 -48.65 75.91
C GLU A 28 -79.75 -49.08 74.58
N VAL A 29 -80.46 -49.89 73.79
CA VAL A 29 -80.03 -50.33 72.46
C VAL A 29 -79.92 -49.14 71.50
N LEU A 30 -80.91 -48.24 71.49
CA LEU A 30 -80.89 -47.02 70.68
C LEU A 30 -79.71 -46.10 71.03
N ASN A 31 -79.41 -45.90 72.33
CA ASN A 31 -78.26 -45.12 72.76
C ASN A 31 -76.92 -45.76 72.37
N LYS A 32 -76.82 -47.10 72.43
CA LYS A 32 -75.64 -47.83 71.93
C LYS A 32 -75.47 -47.63 70.42
N ILE A 33 -76.55 -47.74 69.63
CA ILE A 33 -76.51 -47.51 68.19
C ILE A 33 -76.07 -46.06 67.88
N LEU A 34 -76.64 -45.08 68.58
CA LEU A 34 -76.30 -43.66 68.39
C LEU A 34 -74.82 -43.38 68.70
N ASN A 35 -74.30 -43.91 69.80
CA ASN A 35 -72.87 -43.76 70.15
C ASN A 35 -71.95 -44.43 69.11
N THR A 36 -72.39 -45.56 68.55
CA THR A 36 -71.64 -46.26 67.49
C THR A 36 -71.64 -45.44 66.19
N LEU A 37 -72.79 -44.86 65.82
CA LEU A 37 -72.93 -43.98 64.65
C LEU A 37 -72.10 -42.70 64.80
N LEU A 38 -72.08 -42.08 65.98
CA LEU A 38 -71.22 -40.93 66.27
C LEU A 38 -69.74 -41.29 66.15
N SER A 39 -69.32 -42.45 66.67
CA SER A 39 -67.95 -42.93 66.51
C SER A 39 -67.60 -43.23 65.06
N MET A 40 -68.54 -43.73 64.26
CA MET A 40 -68.33 -43.97 62.83
C MET A 40 -68.19 -42.66 62.06
N ASN A 41 -69.04 -41.66 62.33
CA ASN A 41 -68.93 -40.34 61.71
C ASN A 41 -67.57 -39.68 62.00
N ASN A 42 -67.08 -39.77 63.23
CA ASN A 42 -65.75 -39.24 63.58
C ASN A 42 -64.61 -39.96 62.82
N ARG A 43 -64.74 -41.28 62.59
CA ARG A 43 -63.76 -42.04 61.80
C ARG A 43 -63.84 -41.68 60.31
N ILE A 44 -65.03 -41.45 59.78
CA ILE A 44 -65.24 -41.01 58.39
C ILE A 44 -64.59 -39.64 58.18
N ALA A 45 -64.83 -38.68 59.08
CA ALA A 45 -64.19 -37.36 58.99
C ALA A 45 -62.66 -37.44 58.96
N LYS A 46 -62.07 -38.35 59.75
CA LYS A 46 -60.62 -38.60 59.75
C LYS A 46 -60.11 -39.23 58.46
N ILE A 47 -60.91 -40.14 57.85
CA ILE A 47 -60.59 -40.73 56.55
C ILE A 47 -60.64 -39.66 55.46
N GLU A 48 -61.66 -38.80 55.46
CA GLU A 48 -61.79 -37.69 54.52
C GLU A 48 -60.56 -36.77 54.58
N THR A 49 -60.06 -36.46 55.78
CA THR A 49 -58.84 -35.64 55.93
C THR A 49 -57.58 -36.33 55.42
N GLU A 50 -57.44 -37.65 55.60
CA GLU A 50 -56.28 -38.39 55.08
C GLU A 50 -56.36 -38.57 53.55
N VAL A 51 -57.55 -38.70 52.98
CA VAL A 51 -57.76 -38.72 51.53
C VAL A 51 -57.35 -37.39 50.89
N GLU A 52 -57.66 -36.27 51.54
CA GLU A 52 -57.23 -34.94 51.09
C GLU A 52 -55.70 -34.81 51.04
N LYS A 53 -54.99 -35.33 52.05
CA LYS A 53 -53.51 -35.38 52.04
C LYS A 53 -52.94 -36.26 50.93
N ILE A 54 -53.61 -37.37 50.61
CA ILE A 54 -53.19 -38.26 49.52
C ILE A 54 -53.31 -37.56 48.15
N GLU A 55 -54.33 -36.72 47.97
CA GLU A 55 -54.48 -35.96 46.73
C GLU A 55 -53.35 -34.91 46.57
N ASP A 56 -52.91 -34.27 47.66
CA ASP A 56 -51.74 -33.37 47.63
C ASP A 56 -50.44 -34.11 47.26
N VAL A 57 -50.20 -35.29 47.84
CA VAL A 57 -49.04 -36.13 47.49
C VAL A 57 -49.07 -36.55 46.03
N LYS A 58 -50.23 -36.90 45.49
CA LYS A 58 -50.41 -37.26 44.08
C LYS A 58 -50.10 -36.07 43.16
N GLN A 59 -50.49 -34.85 43.54
CA GLN A 59 -50.19 -33.64 42.79
C GLN A 59 -48.68 -33.35 42.79
N GLN A 60 -48.01 -33.49 43.93
CA GLN A 60 -46.55 -33.34 44.02
C GLN A 60 -45.82 -34.40 43.20
N LEU A 61 -46.26 -35.67 43.24
CA LEU A 61 -45.69 -36.75 42.45
C LEU A 61 -45.80 -36.48 40.95
N SER A 62 -46.93 -35.94 40.49
CA SER A 62 -47.10 -35.56 39.09
C SER A 62 -46.10 -34.49 38.65
N SER A 63 -45.77 -33.52 39.52
CA SER A 63 -44.75 -32.52 39.23
C SER A 63 -43.33 -33.13 39.14
N VAL A 64 -43.01 -34.10 39.99
CA VAL A 64 -41.72 -34.80 39.95
C VAL A 64 -41.56 -35.62 38.67
N VAL A 65 -42.61 -36.32 38.23
CA VAL A 65 -42.60 -37.07 36.97
C VAL A 65 -42.31 -36.15 35.78
N GLN A 66 -42.99 -35.00 35.69
CA GLN A 66 -42.72 -34.03 34.62
C GLN A 66 -41.28 -33.50 34.62
N ARG A 67 -40.70 -33.29 35.79
CA ARG A 67 -39.29 -32.89 35.91
C ARG A 67 -38.34 -34.01 35.49
N MET A 68 -38.67 -35.26 35.80
CA MET A 68 -37.90 -36.43 35.40
C MET A 68 -37.90 -36.58 33.86
N ASP A 69 -39.05 -36.43 33.22
CA ASP A 69 -39.16 -36.45 31.75
C ASP A 69 -38.27 -35.38 31.11
N HIS A 70 -38.21 -34.18 31.70
CA HIS A 70 -37.34 -33.12 31.19
C HIS A 70 -35.85 -33.47 31.34
N VAL A 71 -35.45 -34.09 32.44
CA VAL A 71 -34.07 -34.54 32.67
C VAL A 71 -33.69 -35.66 31.70
N GLU A 72 -34.57 -36.62 31.44
CA GLU A 72 -34.32 -37.70 30.49
C GLU A 72 -34.11 -37.18 29.06
N ASN A 73 -34.92 -36.21 28.64
CA ASN A 73 -34.75 -35.54 27.34
C ASN A 73 -33.39 -34.81 27.28
N ASN A 74 -33.02 -34.05 28.31
CA ASN A 74 -31.72 -33.37 28.36
C ASN A 74 -30.54 -34.34 28.32
N ILE A 75 -30.65 -35.51 28.95
CA ILE A 75 -29.60 -36.55 28.91
C ILE A 75 -29.46 -37.12 27.50
N ALA A 76 -30.57 -37.38 26.81
CA ALA A 76 -30.55 -37.87 25.43
C ALA A 76 -29.88 -36.86 24.48
N ASP A 77 -30.20 -35.57 24.63
CA ASP A 77 -29.59 -34.49 23.85
C ASP A 77 -28.07 -34.39 24.10
N LEU A 78 -27.63 -34.50 25.36
CA LEU A 78 -26.21 -34.49 25.70
C LEU A 78 -25.45 -35.70 25.12
N GLN A 79 -26.06 -36.88 25.12
CA GLN A 79 -25.46 -38.08 24.51
C GLN A 79 -25.29 -37.93 23.00
N GLN A 80 -26.28 -37.35 22.33
CA GLN A 80 -26.20 -37.06 20.90
C GLN A 80 -25.08 -36.04 20.61
N HIS A 81 -24.98 -34.97 21.40
CA HIS A 81 -23.95 -33.95 21.21
C HIS A 81 -22.53 -34.51 21.43
N ASN A 82 -22.32 -35.37 22.42
CA ASN A 82 -21.03 -36.03 22.64
C ASN A 82 -20.60 -36.89 21.45
N LYS A 83 -21.54 -37.63 20.84
CA LYS A 83 -21.26 -38.44 19.65
C LYS A 83 -20.88 -37.59 18.44
N GLU A 84 -21.52 -36.44 18.28
CA GLU A 84 -21.17 -35.47 17.23
C GLU A 84 -19.78 -34.87 17.45
N MET A 85 -19.40 -34.58 18.70
CA MET A 85 -18.05 -34.13 19.04
C MET A 85 -16.97 -35.19 18.73
N GLU A 86 -17.20 -36.46 19.07
CA GLU A 86 -16.25 -37.54 18.78
C GLU A 86 -15.96 -37.66 17.28
N ASN A 87 -17.00 -37.61 16.44
CA ASN A 87 -16.84 -37.62 14.99
C ASN A 87 -16.08 -36.38 14.49
N SER A 88 -16.29 -35.21 15.11
CA SER A 88 -15.56 -33.99 14.80
C SER A 88 -14.07 -34.10 15.13
N PHE A 89 -13.72 -34.68 16.29
CA PHE A 89 -12.33 -34.90 16.68
C PHE A 89 -11.58 -35.84 15.74
N GLU A 90 -12.24 -36.90 15.27
CA GLU A 90 -11.65 -37.82 14.28
C GLU A 90 -11.38 -37.11 12.95
N GLY A 91 -12.34 -36.30 12.48
CA GLY A 91 -12.17 -35.47 11.29
C GLY A 91 -11.03 -34.47 11.42
N MET A 92 -10.88 -33.86 12.61
CA MET A 92 -9.80 -32.91 12.89
C MET A 92 -8.43 -33.60 12.92
N GLY A 93 -8.32 -34.82 13.47
CA GLY A 93 -7.09 -35.61 13.45
C GLY A 93 -6.55 -35.84 12.04
N GLN A 94 -7.43 -36.20 11.11
CA GLN A 94 -7.06 -36.40 9.70
C GLN A 94 -6.62 -35.10 9.00
N VAL A 95 -7.19 -33.96 9.39
CA VAL A 95 -6.77 -32.65 8.86
C VAL A 95 -5.38 -32.28 9.37
N VAL A 96 -5.10 -32.53 10.65
CA VAL A 96 -3.78 -32.27 11.25
C VAL A 96 -2.69 -33.13 10.60
N GLU A 97 -2.96 -34.42 10.37
CA GLU A 97 -2.00 -35.32 9.73
C GLU A 97 -1.64 -34.85 8.31
N LYS A 98 -2.64 -34.51 7.50
CA LYS A 98 -2.43 -33.93 6.15
C LYS A 98 -1.70 -32.59 6.18
N ALA A 99 -1.91 -31.78 7.22
CA ALA A 99 -1.20 -30.52 7.39
C ALA A 99 0.28 -30.74 7.72
N LEU A 100 0.60 -31.75 8.54
CA LEU A 100 1.97 -32.14 8.88
C LEU A 100 2.73 -32.63 7.64
N GLU A 101 2.15 -33.53 6.84
CA GLU A 101 2.74 -33.99 5.57
C GLU A 101 3.06 -32.82 4.63
N LYS A 102 2.13 -31.87 4.50
CA LYS A 102 2.35 -30.70 3.64
C LYS A 102 3.41 -29.75 4.18
N CYS A 103 3.56 -29.65 5.51
CA CYS A 103 4.65 -28.87 6.11
C CYS A 103 6.02 -29.49 5.82
N GLU A 104 6.15 -30.82 5.82
CA GLU A 104 7.40 -31.49 5.44
C GLU A 104 7.76 -31.26 3.97
N LEU A 105 6.78 -31.36 3.06
CA LEU A 105 6.99 -31.06 1.65
C LEU A 105 7.45 -29.61 1.43
N ASN A 106 6.77 -28.65 2.06
CA ASN A 106 7.14 -27.24 1.98
C ASN A 106 8.54 -26.98 2.52
N ARG A 107 8.95 -27.67 3.59
CA ARG A 107 10.30 -27.56 4.15
C ARG A 107 11.37 -27.97 3.13
N ASN A 108 11.15 -29.08 2.42
CA ASN A 108 12.08 -29.55 1.39
C ASN A 108 12.16 -28.59 0.20
N ASP A 109 11.05 -27.96 -0.18
CA ASP A 109 11.04 -26.97 -1.27
C ASP A 109 11.75 -25.67 -0.85
N ILE A 110 11.61 -25.23 0.40
CA ILE A 110 12.35 -24.08 0.94
C ILE A 110 13.85 -24.34 0.87
N GLU A 111 14.31 -25.53 1.28
CA GLU A 111 15.74 -25.89 1.26
C GLU A 111 16.32 -25.82 -0.17
N LYS A 112 15.60 -26.34 -1.17
CA LYS A 112 15.99 -26.23 -2.58
C LYS A 112 16.03 -24.79 -3.09
N ILE A 113 15.07 -23.96 -2.67
CA ILE A 113 15.04 -22.53 -3.01
C ILE A 113 16.24 -21.79 -2.40
N GLU A 114 16.63 -22.13 -1.17
CA GLU A 114 17.80 -21.53 -0.52
C GLU A 114 19.10 -21.90 -1.24
N GLU A 115 19.26 -23.17 -1.64
CA GLU A 115 20.42 -23.64 -2.41
C GLU A 115 20.53 -22.94 -3.77
N THR A 116 19.45 -22.88 -4.54
CA THR A 116 19.42 -22.20 -5.84
C THR A 116 19.70 -20.69 -5.70
N THR A 117 19.13 -20.04 -4.69
CA THR A 117 19.40 -18.63 -4.39
C THR A 117 20.88 -18.38 -4.06
N MET A 118 21.52 -19.30 -3.33
CA MET A 118 22.95 -19.20 -3.02
C MET A 118 23.83 -19.34 -4.27
N GLN A 119 23.48 -20.27 -5.17
CA GLN A 119 24.15 -20.45 -6.46
C GLN A 119 24.01 -19.21 -7.35
N GLU A 120 22.81 -18.65 -7.47
CA GLU A 120 22.55 -17.44 -8.26
C GLU A 120 23.35 -16.24 -7.74
N LYS A 121 23.42 -16.04 -6.41
CA LYS A 121 24.24 -14.98 -5.81
C LYS A 121 25.73 -15.14 -6.16
N SER A 122 26.24 -16.36 -6.19
CA SER A 122 27.62 -16.65 -6.60
C SER A 122 27.86 -16.28 -8.07
N ILE A 123 26.95 -16.68 -8.96
CA ILE A 123 27.03 -16.38 -10.40
C ILE A 123 26.95 -14.87 -10.64
N ILE A 124 26.05 -14.16 -9.97
CA ILE A 124 25.94 -12.70 -10.09
C ILE A 124 27.25 -12.01 -9.70
N LYS A 125 27.89 -12.47 -8.62
CA LYS A 125 29.19 -11.92 -8.20
C LYS A 125 30.26 -12.14 -9.27
N GLU A 126 30.34 -13.34 -9.84
CA GLU A 126 31.28 -13.67 -10.91
C GLU A 126 31.01 -12.84 -12.19
N LEU A 127 29.75 -12.66 -12.55
CA LEU A 127 29.33 -11.80 -13.67
C LEU A 127 29.72 -10.34 -13.44
N GLN A 128 29.53 -9.82 -12.23
CA GLN A 128 29.93 -8.45 -11.88
C GLN A 128 31.45 -8.26 -11.98
N GLU A 129 32.24 -9.23 -11.51
CA GLU A 129 33.70 -9.21 -11.63
C GLU A 129 34.14 -9.28 -13.11
N THR A 130 33.48 -10.12 -13.90
CA THR A 130 33.73 -10.27 -15.34
C THR A 130 33.39 -8.98 -16.10
N VAL A 131 32.23 -8.38 -15.84
CA VAL A 131 31.83 -7.10 -16.44
C VAL A 131 32.81 -5.99 -16.07
N LEU A 132 33.28 -5.95 -14.82
CA LEU A 132 34.27 -4.97 -14.37
C LEU A 132 35.60 -5.15 -15.10
N ASP A 133 36.07 -6.38 -15.26
CA ASP A 133 37.29 -6.69 -16.00
C ASP A 133 37.18 -6.32 -17.50
N LEU A 134 36.04 -6.66 -18.14
CA LEU A 134 35.76 -6.26 -19.52
C LEU A 134 35.76 -4.74 -19.70
N LYS A 135 35.12 -3.99 -18.79
CA LYS A 135 35.16 -2.51 -18.79
C LYS A 135 36.59 -1.99 -18.66
N CYS A 136 37.39 -2.56 -17.74
CA CYS A 136 38.80 -2.19 -17.57
C CYS A 136 39.61 -2.45 -18.85
N ARG A 137 39.43 -3.61 -19.50
CA ARG A 137 40.12 -3.96 -20.76
C ARG A 137 39.73 -3.01 -21.89
N SER A 138 38.44 -2.69 -22.01
CA SER A 138 37.93 -1.78 -23.05
C SER A 138 38.47 -0.36 -22.92
N MET A 139 38.63 0.14 -21.69
CA MET A 139 39.11 1.51 -21.39
C MET A 139 40.63 1.62 -21.23
N LYS A 140 41.38 0.50 -21.25
CA LYS A 140 42.82 0.42 -20.94
C LYS A 140 43.71 1.35 -21.79
N ASN A 141 43.27 1.68 -23.00
CA ASN A 141 44.01 2.54 -23.92
C ASN A 141 43.41 3.95 -24.04
N ASN A 142 42.64 4.38 -23.05
CA ASN A 142 42.01 5.69 -23.06
C ASN A 142 42.70 6.62 -22.06
N LEU A 143 42.96 7.86 -22.50
CA LEU A 143 43.41 8.94 -21.63
C LEU A 143 42.35 10.04 -21.53
N VAL A 144 42.31 10.68 -20.37
CA VAL A 144 41.42 11.78 -20.02
C VAL A 144 42.24 13.06 -19.87
N PHE A 145 41.90 14.06 -20.68
CA PHE A 145 42.54 15.38 -20.74
C PHE A 145 41.63 16.43 -20.09
N ASN A 146 42.13 17.06 -19.04
CA ASN A 146 41.46 18.08 -18.25
C ASN A 146 42.04 19.47 -18.56
N GLY A 147 41.22 20.52 -18.42
CA GLY A 147 41.65 21.91 -18.56
C GLY A 147 41.52 22.51 -19.97
N LEU A 148 41.12 21.71 -20.97
CA LEU A 148 40.94 22.17 -22.35
C LEU A 148 39.65 22.99 -22.53
N THR A 149 39.78 24.19 -23.09
CA THR A 149 38.68 25.15 -23.32
C THR A 149 37.66 24.61 -24.33
N TYR A 150 36.38 24.94 -24.15
CA TYR A 150 35.26 24.50 -24.98
C TYR A 150 34.95 25.52 -26.09
N HIS A 151 34.71 25.02 -27.30
CA HIS A 151 34.11 25.80 -28.40
C HIS A 151 32.94 25.01 -29.02
N PRO A 152 31.81 25.66 -29.38
CA PRO A 152 30.61 24.99 -29.91
C PRO A 152 30.81 24.15 -31.18
N SER A 153 31.76 24.52 -32.04
CA SER A 153 32.07 23.84 -33.30
C SER A 153 33.49 23.24 -33.27
N GLU A 154 33.93 22.77 -32.10
CA GLU A 154 35.28 22.24 -31.96
C GLU A 154 35.45 20.87 -32.60
N ASP A 155 36.56 20.71 -33.29
CA ASP A 155 37.13 19.39 -33.55
C ASP A 155 37.96 18.98 -32.33
N CYS A 156 37.43 18.01 -31.57
CA CYS A 156 38.10 17.51 -30.36
C CYS A 156 39.42 16.81 -30.68
N GLU A 157 39.52 16.14 -31.84
CA GLU A 157 40.72 15.43 -32.25
C GLU A 157 41.80 16.40 -32.66
N ALA A 158 41.51 17.33 -33.58
CA ALA A 158 42.47 18.34 -34.01
C ALA A 158 42.97 19.21 -32.83
N LYS A 159 42.07 19.59 -31.93
CA LYS A 159 42.43 20.32 -30.70
C LYS A 159 43.35 19.50 -29.79
N LEU A 160 43.10 18.20 -29.67
CA LEU A 160 43.93 17.33 -28.85
C LEU A 160 45.30 17.08 -29.49
N GLN A 161 45.38 16.94 -30.81
CA GLN A 161 46.65 16.86 -31.55
C GLN A 161 47.49 18.13 -31.35
N ASP A 162 46.88 19.32 -31.48
CA ASP A 162 47.54 20.60 -31.21
C ASP A 162 48.06 20.70 -29.77
N PHE A 163 47.24 20.25 -28.81
CA PHE A 163 47.64 20.19 -27.40
C PHE A 163 48.83 19.25 -27.17
N ILE A 164 48.79 18.04 -27.74
CA ILE A 164 49.88 17.05 -27.61
C ILE A 164 51.17 17.61 -28.22
N ASN A 165 51.10 18.24 -29.39
CA ASN A 165 52.26 18.84 -30.04
C ASN A 165 52.85 19.99 -29.20
N ARG A 166 52.03 20.99 -28.87
CA ARG A 166 52.50 22.23 -28.23
C ARG A 166 52.84 22.08 -26.76
N GLN A 167 52.03 21.35 -25.99
CA GLN A 167 52.16 21.26 -24.53
C GLN A 167 53.02 20.08 -24.10
N LEU A 168 53.05 18.99 -24.87
CA LEU A 168 53.84 17.79 -24.55
C LEU A 168 55.11 17.67 -25.39
N GLY A 169 55.28 18.47 -26.45
CA GLY A 169 56.47 18.46 -27.31
C GLY A 169 56.56 17.20 -28.19
N ILE A 170 55.42 16.62 -28.55
CA ILE A 170 55.35 15.41 -29.39
C ILE A 170 55.06 15.87 -30.82
N GLU A 171 56.11 15.91 -31.64
CA GLU A 171 56.08 16.56 -32.96
C GLU A 171 55.29 15.79 -34.03
N TYR A 172 55.08 14.49 -33.83
CA TYR A 172 54.29 13.65 -34.73
C TYR A 172 52.81 13.59 -34.32
N MET A 173 51.91 13.41 -35.30
CA MET A 173 50.49 13.16 -35.03
C MET A 173 50.30 11.75 -34.45
N VAL A 174 49.67 11.68 -33.29
CA VAL A 174 49.37 10.42 -32.62
C VAL A 174 48.16 9.74 -33.27
N THR A 175 48.15 8.42 -33.38
CA THR A 175 46.98 7.72 -33.95
C THR A 175 45.87 7.56 -32.90
N LEU A 176 44.80 8.34 -33.05
CA LEU A 176 43.65 8.34 -32.16
C LEU A 176 42.46 7.59 -32.80
N GLY A 177 41.68 6.93 -31.97
CA GLY A 177 40.36 6.40 -32.32
C GLY A 177 39.30 7.43 -31.95
N ASN A 178 38.28 7.03 -31.19
CA ASN A 178 37.24 7.95 -30.74
C ASN A 178 37.79 9.02 -29.78
N VAL A 179 37.58 10.30 -30.13
CA VAL A 179 37.90 11.47 -29.31
C VAL A 179 36.64 12.31 -29.11
N HIS A 180 36.26 12.54 -27.86
CA HIS A 180 35.07 13.33 -27.54
C HIS A 180 35.12 13.89 -26.12
N ARG A 181 34.30 14.89 -25.83
CA ARG A 181 34.10 15.36 -24.45
C ARG A 181 33.24 14.38 -23.66
N PHE A 182 33.63 14.11 -22.42
CA PHE A 182 32.89 13.23 -21.52
C PHE A 182 32.87 13.75 -20.08
N GLY A 183 31.98 13.20 -19.27
CA GLY A 183 31.93 13.48 -17.83
C GLY A 183 31.31 14.83 -17.46
N LYS A 184 31.47 15.21 -16.19
CA LYS A 184 30.91 16.44 -15.61
C LYS A 184 31.74 17.67 -16.05
N TYR A 185 31.12 18.84 -16.01
CA TYR A 185 31.82 20.10 -16.24
C TYR A 185 32.93 20.31 -15.19
N GLY A 186 34.14 20.63 -15.65
CA GLY A 186 35.25 21.00 -14.78
C GLY A 186 35.10 22.42 -14.21
N ARG A 187 36.05 22.83 -13.36
CA ARG A 187 36.06 24.16 -12.71
C ARG A 187 36.01 25.33 -13.70
N ASN A 188 36.55 25.15 -14.90
CA ASN A 188 36.57 26.17 -15.96
C ASN A 188 35.33 26.10 -16.87
N GLY A 189 34.28 25.35 -16.50
CA GLY A 189 33.05 25.23 -17.27
C GLY A 189 33.16 24.37 -18.54
N ALA A 190 34.29 23.72 -18.79
CA ALA A 190 34.51 22.80 -19.90
C ALA A 190 34.58 21.34 -19.40
N ARG A 191 33.97 20.39 -20.14
CA ARG A 191 34.04 18.95 -19.82
C ARG A 191 35.40 18.38 -20.28
N PRO A 192 36.00 17.42 -19.57
CA PRO A 192 37.22 16.74 -20.04
C PRO A 192 37.07 16.09 -21.42
N ILE A 193 38.16 15.97 -22.16
CA ILE A 193 38.21 15.18 -23.41
C ILE A 193 38.74 13.78 -23.07
N VAL A 194 38.06 12.73 -23.54
CA VAL A 194 38.59 11.37 -23.55
C VAL A 194 39.02 11.02 -24.96
N ALA A 195 40.18 10.39 -25.09
CA ALA A 195 40.71 9.91 -26.35
C ALA A 195 41.19 8.47 -26.21
N ARG A 196 40.77 7.63 -27.15
CA ARG A 196 41.28 6.27 -27.32
C ARG A 196 42.53 6.29 -28.18
N PHE A 197 43.61 5.71 -27.69
CA PHE A 197 44.85 5.53 -28.44
C PHE A 197 44.82 4.18 -29.17
N VAL A 198 45.13 4.19 -30.46
CA VAL A 198 45.22 2.96 -31.25
C VAL A 198 46.47 2.17 -30.84
N TYR A 199 47.61 2.86 -30.70
CA TYR A 199 48.87 2.24 -30.31
C TYR A 199 49.23 2.53 -28.85
N ARG A 200 49.38 1.47 -28.05
CA ARG A 200 49.73 1.61 -26.63
C ARG A 200 51.08 2.30 -26.40
N LYS A 201 52.04 2.14 -27.31
CA LYS A 201 53.35 2.80 -27.24
C LYS A 201 53.22 4.33 -27.26
N GLU A 202 52.27 4.87 -28.04
CA GLU A 202 52.02 6.31 -28.11
C GLU A 202 51.36 6.83 -26.82
N LEU A 203 50.41 6.08 -26.27
CA LEU A 203 49.80 6.38 -24.97
C LEU A 203 50.86 6.47 -23.86
N GLU A 204 51.77 5.49 -23.81
CA GLU A 204 52.87 5.47 -22.84
C GLU A 204 53.84 6.64 -23.05
N HIS A 205 54.09 7.03 -24.30
CA HIS A 205 54.90 8.20 -24.63
C HIS A 205 54.25 9.50 -24.13
N VAL A 206 52.94 9.68 -24.37
CA VAL A 206 52.15 10.82 -23.88
C VAL A 206 52.18 10.89 -22.35
N LEU A 207 51.97 9.77 -21.64
CA LEU A 207 52.06 9.72 -20.18
C LEU A 207 53.46 10.06 -19.68
N LYS A 208 54.52 9.61 -20.36
CA LYS A 208 55.91 9.97 -20.01
C LYS A 208 56.20 11.46 -20.17
N GLN A 209 55.53 12.17 -21.08
CA GLN A 209 55.70 13.62 -21.24
C GLN A 209 54.79 14.46 -20.32
N ALA A 210 53.85 13.84 -19.60
CA ALA A 210 52.89 14.55 -18.75
C ALA A 210 53.54 15.38 -17.62
N TYR A 211 54.80 15.11 -17.23
CA TYR A 211 55.53 15.93 -16.26
C TYR A 211 55.70 17.39 -16.70
N ARG A 212 55.68 17.67 -18.02
CA ARG A 212 55.75 19.01 -18.60
C ARG A 212 54.55 19.88 -18.24
N LEU A 213 53.43 19.27 -17.86
CA LEU A 213 52.21 19.96 -17.44
C LEU A 213 52.23 20.38 -15.97
N LYS A 214 53.33 20.11 -15.24
CA LYS A 214 53.46 20.53 -13.84
C LYS A 214 53.33 22.05 -13.73
N ASN A 215 52.55 22.51 -12.77
CA ASN A 215 52.21 23.93 -12.55
C ASN A 215 51.31 24.56 -13.63
N THR A 216 50.73 23.78 -14.54
CA THR A 216 49.69 24.25 -15.47
C THR A 216 48.30 23.88 -14.97
N ASN A 217 47.26 24.40 -15.63
CA ASN A 217 45.86 24.04 -15.38
C ASN A 217 45.43 22.73 -16.08
N PHE A 218 46.33 22.09 -16.83
CA PHE A 218 46.05 20.87 -17.58
C PHE A 218 46.36 19.62 -16.76
N GLY A 219 45.62 18.55 -17.03
CA GLY A 219 45.86 17.26 -16.37
C GLY A 219 45.53 16.09 -17.28
N ILE A 220 46.43 15.10 -17.32
CA ILE A 220 46.28 13.86 -18.07
C ILE A 220 46.16 12.71 -17.08
N ASN A 221 45.10 11.90 -17.21
CA ASN A 221 44.89 10.72 -16.37
C ASN A 221 44.46 9.52 -17.22
N GLU A 222 44.79 8.31 -16.79
CA GLU A 222 44.20 7.08 -17.34
C GLU A 222 42.68 7.04 -17.05
N GLN A 223 41.89 6.50 -17.98
CA GLN A 223 40.47 6.29 -17.75
C GLN A 223 40.22 4.99 -16.97
N PHE A 224 39.39 5.07 -15.94
CA PHE A 224 38.90 3.90 -15.20
C PHE A 224 37.37 3.82 -15.20
N PRO A 225 36.79 2.61 -15.06
CA PRO A 225 35.36 2.46 -14.84
C PRO A 225 34.90 3.23 -13.58
N PRO A 226 33.64 3.71 -13.54
CA PRO A 226 33.11 4.47 -12.40
C PRO A 226 33.28 3.76 -11.05
N GLU A 227 33.11 2.44 -11.02
CA GLU A 227 33.25 1.60 -9.84
C GLU A 227 34.69 1.68 -9.26
N ILE A 228 35.69 1.65 -10.13
CA ILE A 228 37.11 1.82 -9.77
C ILE A 228 37.39 3.25 -9.34
N GLU A 229 36.88 4.26 -10.05
CA GLU A 229 37.04 5.68 -9.69
C GLU A 229 36.48 5.98 -8.28
N ILE A 230 35.34 5.38 -7.92
CA ILE A 230 34.77 5.51 -6.56
C ILE A 230 35.71 4.92 -5.51
N ARG A 231 36.27 3.72 -5.76
CA ARG A 231 37.24 3.09 -4.85
C ARG A 231 38.52 3.93 -4.72
N ARG A 232 39.07 4.39 -5.84
CA ARG A 232 40.27 5.26 -5.88
C ARG A 232 40.06 6.57 -5.14
N ARG A 233 38.86 7.16 -5.22
CA ARG A 233 38.53 8.42 -4.51
C ARG A 233 38.70 8.29 -3.00
N LYS A 234 38.35 7.14 -2.43
CA LYS A 234 38.54 6.86 -1.00
C LYS A 234 40.03 6.71 -0.64
N LEU A 235 40.85 6.23 -1.57
CA LEU A 235 42.28 5.98 -1.35
C LEU A 235 43.17 7.22 -1.61
N TYR A 236 42.74 8.20 -2.41
CA TYR A 236 43.55 9.37 -2.74
C TYR A 236 44.02 10.21 -1.53
N PRO A 237 43.19 10.49 -0.50
CA PRO A 237 43.65 11.22 0.69
C PRO A 237 44.79 10.49 1.41
N ILE A 238 44.65 9.17 1.57
CA ILE A 238 45.64 8.30 2.21
C ILE A 238 46.91 8.27 1.38
N PHE A 239 46.79 8.04 0.06
CA PHE A 239 47.92 8.08 -0.87
C PHE A 239 48.72 9.38 -0.79
N LYS A 240 48.04 10.54 -0.75
CA LYS A 240 48.70 11.86 -0.63
C LYS A 240 49.39 12.04 0.72
N LYS A 241 48.74 11.64 1.82
CA LYS A 241 49.31 11.67 3.16
C LYS A 241 50.60 10.85 3.24
N GLU A 242 50.56 9.59 2.82
CA GLU A 242 51.73 8.71 2.88
C GLU A 242 52.87 9.17 1.97
N LYS A 243 52.55 9.74 0.79
CA LYS A 243 53.53 10.40 -0.09
C LYS A 243 54.21 11.60 0.59
N SER A 244 53.45 12.43 1.32
CA SER A 244 54.00 13.58 2.04
C SER A 244 54.94 13.17 3.19
N LEU A 245 54.71 11.98 3.76
CA LEU A 245 55.58 11.35 4.76
C LEU A 245 56.81 10.65 4.17
N GLY A 246 57.08 10.84 2.87
CA GLY A 246 58.25 10.25 2.19
C GLY A 246 58.13 8.75 1.91
N LYS A 247 57.00 8.10 2.19
CA LYS A 247 56.82 6.66 1.95
C LYS A 247 56.59 6.33 0.48
N GLN A 248 56.96 5.12 0.08
CA GLN A 248 56.72 4.62 -1.28
C GLN A 248 55.27 4.17 -1.44
N ALA A 249 54.36 5.12 -1.65
CA ALA A 249 52.97 4.82 -1.97
C ALA A 249 52.76 4.72 -3.49
N ARG A 250 52.06 3.66 -3.95
CA ARG A 250 51.68 3.42 -5.35
C ARG A 250 50.24 2.95 -5.43
N LEU A 251 49.47 3.53 -6.34
CA LEU A 251 48.08 3.14 -6.57
C LEU A 251 47.97 2.40 -7.91
N VAL A 252 47.54 1.14 -7.88
CA VAL A 252 47.45 0.24 -9.05
C VAL A 252 46.01 -0.22 -9.17
N ARG A 253 45.34 0.13 -10.28
CA ARG A 253 43.88 -0.04 -10.46
C ARG A 253 43.10 0.59 -9.30
N ASP A 254 42.53 -0.20 -8.41
CA ASP A 254 41.79 0.19 -7.21
C ASP A 254 42.51 -0.16 -5.89
N LYS A 255 43.77 -0.61 -5.96
CA LYS A 255 44.57 -1.04 -4.80
C LYS A 255 45.67 -0.04 -4.49
N LEU A 256 45.81 0.32 -3.21
CA LEU A 256 46.90 1.15 -2.72
C LEU A 256 47.98 0.24 -2.12
N TYR A 257 49.23 0.47 -2.51
CA TYR A 257 50.41 -0.18 -1.93
C TYR A 257 51.25 0.88 -1.22
N ILE A 258 51.66 0.61 0.01
CA ILE A 258 52.55 1.49 0.81
C ILE A 258 53.78 0.67 1.17
N ASN A 259 54.97 1.16 0.76
CA ASN A 259 56.24 0.45 0.92
C ASN A 259 56.19 -1.01 0.38
N GLY A 260 55.48 -1.21 -0.73
CA GLY A 260 55.33 -2.52 -1.37
C GLY A 260 54.23 -3.42 -0.78
N GLN A 261 53.63 -3.07 0.37
CA GLN A 261 52.56 -3.86 0.99
C GLN A 261 51.17 -3.33 0.60
N LEU A 262 50.22 -4.25 0.36
CA LEU A 262 48.84 -3.91 0.05
C LEU A 262 48.17 -3.28 1.27
N PHE A 263 47.64 -2.08 1.09
CA PHE A 263 46.89 -1.36 2.11
C PHE A 263 45.47 -1.93 2.23
N ASN A 264 45.14 -2.50 3.40
CA ASN A 264 43.78 -2.94 3.72
C ASN A 264 43.02 -1.81 4.45
N PRO A 265 41.92 -1.28 3.88
CA PRO A 265 41.12 -0.21 4.49
C PRO A 265 40.53 -0.55 5.87
N GLU A 266 40.38 -1.82 6.21
CA GLU A 266 39.83 -2.27 7.50
C GLU A 266 40.76 -2.03 8.70
N ASN A 267 42.03 -1.75 8.46
CA ASN A 267 43.02 -1.50 9.52
C ASN A 267 43.08 -0.03 9.99
N ILE A 268 42.13 0.83 9.58
CA ILE A 268 42.02 2.20 10.10
C ILE A 268 40.64 2.38 10.73
N ASN A 269 40.63 2.41 12.07
CA ASN A 269 39.49 2.84 12.86
C ASN A 269 39.32 4.37 12.69
N ILE A 270 38.57 4.80 11.67
CA ILE A 270 38.24 6.22 11.47
C ILE A 270 36.98 6.51 12.29
N ASN A 271 37.18 7.11 13.46
CA ASN A 271 36.13 7.79 14.21
C ASN A 271 35.56 8.93 13.32
N PRO A 272 34.28 8.91 12.92
CA PRO A 272 33.72 9.93 12.04
C PRO A 272 33.24 11.12 12.88
N ALA A 273 34.16 11.87 13.45
CA ALA A 273 33.87 13.18 14.04
C ALA A 273 35.11 14.07 13.97
N ASN A 274 34.91 15.27 13.44
CA ASN A 274 35.85 16.39 13.37
C ASN A 274 36.99 16.25 12.34
N ASN A 275 36.80 16.86 11.16
CA ASN A 275 37.80 17.71 10.48
C ASN A 275 37.37 18.17 9.06
N ASP A 276 36.12 18.61 8.88
CA ASP A 276 35.70 19.35 7.69
C ASP A 276 35.27 20.77 8.07
N ARG A 277 36.22 21.58 8.58
CA ARG A 277 36.15 23.04 8.72
C ARG A 277 37.46 23.53 9.35
N GLU A 278 38.51 23.72 8.54
CA GLU A 278 39.62 24.66 8.82
C GLU A 278 40.74 24.57 7.76
N ILE A 279 40.48 24.89 6.49
CA ILE A 279 41.52 25.43 5.57
C ILE A 279 40.86 26.36 4.54
N ILE A 280 40.24 27.45 5.00
CA ILE A 280 40.02 28.66 4.21
C ILE A 280 40.24 29.82 5.16
N ASN A 281 41.47 30.36 5.20
CA ASN A 281 41.80 31.75 5.54
C ASN A 281 43.30 31.87 5.87
N GLN A 282 44.18 31.82 4.87
CA GLN A 282 45.47 32.53 4.91
C GLN A 282 45.97 32.77 3.48
N ARG A 283 45.48 33.82 2.81
CA ARG A 283 46.27 34.58 1.82
C ARG A 283 45.83 36.04 1.88
N THR A 284 46.74 36.88 2.35
CA THR A 284 46.68 38.34 2.33
C THR A 284 46.70 38.88 0.89
N PRO A 285 46.10 40.07 0.64
CA PRO A 285 45.99 40.64 -0.70
C PRO A 285 47.26 41.41 -1.09
N SER A 286 47.87 41.03 -2.20
CA SER A 286 48.82 41.89 -2.93
C SER A 286 48.17 42.35 -4.23
N THR A 287 47.82 43.63 -4.27
CA THR A 287 47.40 44.39 -5.45
C THR A 287 48.45 44.29 -6.56
N PRO A 288 48.02 44.19 -7.83
CA PRO A 288 48.61 45.11 -8.82
C PRO A 288 47.58 45.76 -9.75
N GLN A 289 47.62 47.08 -9.72
CA GLN A 289 47.57 48.06 -10.82
C GLN A 289 46.73 47.78 -12.08
N HIS A 290 45.78 48.71 -12.26
CA HIS A 290 45.14 49.16 -13.49
C HIS A 290 45.89 48.87 -14.80
N ARG A 291 45.17 48.25 -15.74
CA ARG A 291 45.23 48.61 -17.17
C ARG A 291 43.81 48.72 -17.71
N GLU A 292 43.52 49.89 -18.27
CA GLU A 292 42.30 50.26 -18.96
C GLU A 292 42.07 49.35 -20.17
N ALA A 293 40.84 48.86 -20.34
CA ALA A 293 40.38 48.18 -21.54
C ALA A 293 39.20 48.96 -22.12
N ALA A 294 39.40 49.37 -23.38
CA ALA A 294 38.51 50.16 -24.19
C ALA A 294 37.17 49.46 -24.47
N ASN A 295 36.18 50.32 -24.72
CA ASN A 295 34.80 50.05 -25.09
C ASN A 295 34.63 48.91 -26.12
N SER A 296 33.79 47.94 -25.77
CA SER A 296 33.07 47.08 -26.74
C SER A 296 31.64 46.88 -26.22
N PRO A 297 30.62 46.93 -27.09
CA PRO A 297 29.22 46.90 -26.68
C PRO A 297 28.85 45.54 -26.07
N PRO A 298 27.89 45.49 -25.12
CA PRO A 298 27.52 44.24 -24.46
C PRO A 298 26.84 43.30 -25.46
N ILE A 299 27.49 42.16 -25.70
CA ILE A 299 26.86 41.00 -26.31
C ILE A 299 25.73 40.55 -25.35
N PRO A 300 24.48 40.37 -25.82
CA PRO A 300 23.40 39.95 -24.93
C PRO A 300 23.71 38.55 -24.38
N PRO A 301 23.44 38.26 -23.10
CA PRO A 301 23.68 36.95 -22.54
C PRO A 301 22.78 35.93 -23.23
N ARG A 302 23.39 34.97 -23.94
CA ARG A 302 22.71 33.73 -24.34
C ARG A 302 22.24 33.04 -23.07
N SER A 303 20.92 33.00 -22.85
CA SER A 303 20.31 32.30 -21.73
C SER A 303 20.73 30.82 -21.77
N LYS A 304 21.56 30.39 -20.82
CA LYS A 304 21.52 28.99 -20.38
C LYS A 304 20.11 28.80 -19.81
N ARG A 305 19.18 28.26 -20.59
CA ARG A 305 17.87 27.86 -20.06
C ARG A 305 18.11 26.72 -19.08
N THR A 306 18.28 27.09 -17.82
CA THR A 306 18.23 26.19 -16.68
C THR A 306 16.80 25.70 -16.53
N GLN A 307 16.62 24.40 -16.33
CA GLN A 307 15.36 23.81 -15.86
C GLN A 307 14.65 24.76 -14.88
N THR A 308 13.40 25.13 -15.18
CA THR A 308 12.58 25.93 -14.28
C THR A 308 12.32 25.11 -13.02
N LYS A 309 12.63 25.66 -11.86
CA LYS A 309 12.50 25.00 -10.57
C LYS A 309 11.52 25.80 -9.75
N LEU A 310 10.55 25.12 -9.15
CA LEU A 310 9.57 25.76 -8.28
C LEU A 310 10.15 25.85 -6.86
N ASP A 311 9.95 26.99 -6.20
CA ASP A 311 10.41 27.33 -4.86
C ASP A 311 9.24 27.92 -4.04
N ASN A 312 9.32 27.84 -2.71
CA ASN A 312 8.28 28.34 -1.80
C ASN A 312 8.18 29.87 -1.81
N LEU A 313 9.16 30.54 -2.42
CA LEU A 313 9.22 31.99 -2.56
C LEU A 313 8.76 32.46 -3.95
N ASP A 314 8.41 31.54 -4.85
CA ASP A 314 8.00 31.92 -6.20
C ASP A 314 6.60 32.55 -6.17
N VAL A 315 6.54 33.79 -6.65
CA VAL A 315 5.29 34.51 -6.94
C VAL A 315 5.12 34.50 -8.45
N LEU A 316 4.07 33.82 -8.94
CA LEU A 316 3.80 33.73 -10.36
C LEU A 316 2.83 34.84 -10.79
N GLU A 317 3.26 35.65 -11.75
CA GLU A 317 2.41 36.61 -12.43
C GLU A 317 1.57 35.89 -13.49
N LEU A 318 0.33 35.56 -13.14
CA LEU A 318 -0.62 34.91 -14.04
C LEU A 318 -1.70 35.91 -14.54
N PRO A 319 -2.29 35.68 -15.72
CA PRO A 319 -3.47 36.43 -16.15
C PRO A 319 -4.58 36.39 -15.10
N ARG A 320 -5.41 37.43 -15.06
CA ARG A 320 -6.35 37.68 -13.94
C ARG A 320 -7.33 36.53 -13.70
N GLU A 321 -7.65 35.76 -14.72
CA GLU A 321 -8.57 34.63 -14.72
C GLU A 321 -7.97 33.33 -14.16
N TYR A 322 -6.66 33.26 -13.95
CA TYR A 322 -5.96 32.08 -13.42
C TYR A 322 -5.49 32.28 -11.98
N ASP A 323 -5.47 31.17 -11.25
CA ASP A 323 -4.86 31.03 -9.93
C ASP A 323 -4.04 29.74 -9.91
N TYR A 324 -3.20 29.56 -8.89
CA TYR A 324 -2.27 28.44 -8.85
C TYR A 324 -2.08 27.83 -7.47
N PHE A 325 -1.60 26.59 -7.48
CA PHE A 325 -1.11 25.88 -6.32
C PHE A 325 0.31 25.39 -6.61
N ALA A 326 1.24 25.70 -5.73
CA ALA A 326 2.64 25.30 -5.85
C ALA A 326 3.02 24.38 -4.68
N LYS A 327 3.56 23.20 -5.01
CA LYS A 327 4.15 22.27 -4.05
C LYS A 327 5.62 22.10 -4.33
N ASN A 328 6.46 22.45 -3.35
CA ASN A 328 7.91 22.34 -3.45
C ASN A 328 8.45 21.25 -2.53
N ARG A 329 9.61 20.69 -2.90
CA ARG A 329 10.34 19.74 -2.06
C ARG A 329 11.05 20.47 -0.93
N ARG A 330 10.84 20.06 0.32
CA ARG A 330 11.24 20.82 1.52
C ARG A 330 12.56 20.36 2.14
N LYS A 331 13.06 19.16 1.80
CA LYS A 331 14.18 18.52 2.52
C LYS A 331 15.62 18.89 2.08
N PHE A 332 15.86 19.75 1.07
CA PHE A 332 17.22 19.87 0.51
C PHE A 332 17.71 21.31 0.20
N LYS A 333 19.01 21.58 0.50
CA LYS A 333 19.73 22.87 0.34
C LYS A 333 19.75 23.48 -1.07
N ASN A 334 19.37 22.75 -2.11
CA ASN A 334 19.46 23.20 -3.51
C ASN A 334 18.09 23.12 -4.18
N LYS A 335 17.62 24.25 -4.75
CA LYS A 335 16.38 24.39 -5.53
C LYS A 335 16.26 23.27 -6.58
N SER A 336 15.16 22.51 -6.59
CA SER A 336 14.92 21.45 -7.60
C SER A 336 13.54 20.82 -7.52
N GLY A 337 12.93 20.62 -8.68
CA GLY A 337 11.63 19.96 -8.82
C GLY A 337 10.47 20.86 -8.40
N GLY A 338 9.38 20.22 -7.98
CA GLY A 338 8.14 20.86 -7.57
C GLY A 338 7.00 20.61 -8.56
N ILE A 339 5.77 20.73 -8.07
CA ILE A 339 4.54 20.55 -8.83
C ILE A 339 3.80 21.89 -8.81
N LEU A 340 3.53 22.42 -9.99
CA LEU A 340 2.74 23.63 -10.19
C LEU A 340 1.43 23.24 -10.86
N ILE A 341 0.32 23.64 -10.26
CA ILE A 341 -1.02 23.40 -10.79
C ILE A 341 -1.68 24.74 -11.01
N ILE A 342 -1.99 25.04 -12.26
CA ILE A 342 -2.66 26.29 -12.66
C ILE A 342 -4.11 25.95 -13.02
N PHE A 343 -5.05 26.71 -12.48
CA PHE A 343 -6.48 26.51 -12.70
C PHE A 343 -7.19 27.85 -12.88
N LYS A 344 -8.35 27.85 -13.54
CA LYS A 344 -9.16 29.07 -13.68
C LYS A 344 -9.83 29.40 -12.34
N LYS A 345 -9.83 30.68 -11.93
CA LYS A 345 -10.36 31.13 -10.63
C LYS A 345 -11.81 30.72 -10.38
N ASN A 346 -12.64 30.71 -11.42
CA ASN A 346 -14.03 30.28 -11.32
C ASN A 346 -14.19 28.79 -10.93
N LEU A 347 -13.14 27.97 -11.13
CA LEU A 347 -13.15 26.56 -10.72
C LEU A 347 -12.76 26.37 -9.25
N LYS A 348 -12.17 27.39 -8.59
CA LYS A 348 -11.60 27.26 -7.23
C LYS A 348 -12.57 26.66 -6.23
N GLN A 349 -13.85 27.04 -6.28
CA GLN A 349 -14.89 26.57 -5.36
C GLN A 349 -15.15 25.06 -5.44
N TYR A 350 -14.75 24.41 -6.54
CA TYR A 350 -14.92 22.99 -6.78
C TYR A 350 -13.65 22.18 -6.57
N LEU A 351 -12.52 22.82 -6.28
CA LEU A 351 -11.21 22.18 -6.13
C LEU A 351 -10.80 22.15 -4.66
N ARG A 352 -10.69 20.93 -4.10
CA ARG A 352 -10.14 20.69 -2.76
C ARG A 352 -8.72 20.15 -2.88
N PHE A 353 -7.74 20.99 -2.60
CA PHE A 353 -6.33 20.58 -2.54
C PHE A 353 -6.07 19.81 -1.24
N LEU A 354 -5.77 18.52 -1.35
CA LEU A 354 -5.54 17.65 -0.20
C LEU A 354 -4.10 17.79 0.29
N LYS A 355 -3.91 17.77 1.61
CA LYS A 355 -2.57 17.85 2.21
C LYS A 355 -1.85 16.51 1.99
N SER A 356 -0.90 16.51 1.07
CA SER A 356 -0.06 15.35 0.75
C SER A 356 1.31 15.52 1.41
N ASP A 357 1.75 14.49 2.12
CA ASP A 357 3.05 14.42 2.78
C ASP A 357 4.14 13.91 1.83
N SER A 358 3.77 13.22 0.75
CA SER A 358 4.70 12.80 -0.30
C SER A 358 5.27 13.98 -1.08
N GLU A 359 6.56 13.96 -1.40
CA GLU A 359 7.19 14.98 -2.25
C GLU A 359 6.99 14.73 -3.77
N PHE A 360 6.28 13.65 -4.13
CA PHE A 360 6.15 13.15 -5.50
C PHE A 360 4.77 13.34 -6.11
N VAL A 361 3.74 13.63 -5.29
CA VAL A 361 2.37 13.81 -5.76
C VAL A 361 1.70 14.98 -5.05
N GLN A 362 0.79 15.65 -5.74
CA GLN A 362 -0.18 16.57 -5.14
C GLN A 362 -1.58 16.11 -5.53
N TRP A 363 -2.42 15.86 -4.52
CA TRP A 363 -3.79 15.41 -4.72
C TRP A 363 -4.77 16.58 -4.76
N ILE A 364 -5.74 16.50 -5.67
CA ILE A 364 -6.85 17.43 -5.81
C ILE A 364 -8.11 16.62 -5.92
N GLU A 365 -9.07 16.88 -5.04
CA GLU A 365 -10.41 16.38 -5.23
C GLU A 365 -11.24 17.43 -5.96
N ILE A 366 -11.87 16.99 -7.03
CA ILE A 366 -12.76 17.77 -7.86
C ILE A 366 -14.19 17.40 -7.46
N SER A 367 -14.94 18.40 -7.02
CA SER A 367 -16.32 18.23 -6.57
C SER A 367 -17.20 17.70 -7.69
N ASN A 368 -18.09 16.76 -7.38
CA ASN A 368 -19.14 16.27 -8.29
C ASN A 368 -20.20 17.34 -8.66
N GLN A 369 -19.99 18.59 -8.28
CA GLN A 369 -20.82 19.71 -8.68
C GLN A 369 -20.24 20.48 -9.87
N ILE A 370 -18.94 20.34 -10.13
CA ILE A 370 -18.32 20.87 -11.36
C ILE A 370 -18.49 19.92 -12.53
N SER A 371 -18.64 18.64 -12.22
CA SER A 371 -18.84 17.53 -13.13
C SER A 371 -20.13 16.91 -12.65
N SER A 372 -21.23 16.95 -13.40
CA SER A 372 -22.51 16.31 -13.00
C SER A 372 -22.45 14.78 -12.98
N LEU A 373 -21.30 14.24 -12.61
CA LEU A 373 -21.03 12.86 -12.28
C LEU A 373 -21.66 12.58 -10.91
N ASP A 374 -22.07 11.34 -10.70
CA ASP A 374 -22.65 10.93 -9.42
C ASP A 374 -21.64 10.99 -8.25
N GLN A 375 -20.35 11.15 -8.54
CA GLN A 375 -19.26 11.06 -7.58
C GLN A 375 -18.13 12.07 -7.82
N HIS A 376 -17.41 12.40 -6.76
CA HIS A 376 -16.20 13.23 -6.81
C HIS A 376 -15.13 12.57 -7.69
N THR A 377 -14.18 13.36 -8.20
CA THR A 377 -13.03 12.83 -8.95
C THR A 377 -11.74 13.19 -8.24
N LEU A 378 -10.87 12.20 -8.02
CA LEU A 378 -9.57 12.39 -7.38
C LEU A 378 -8.47 12.49 -8.44
N PHE A 379 -7.73 13.60 -8.42
CA PHE A 379 -6.58 13.87 -9.26
C PHE A 379 -5.28 13.75 -8.48
N GLY A 380 -4.33 12.96 -8.98
CA GLY A 380 -2.95 12.93 -8.52
C GLY A 380 -2.02 13.56 -9.55
N CYS A 381 -1.51 14.76 -9.29
CA CYS A 381 -0.48 15.38 -10.13
C CYS A 381 0.90 14.92 -9.66
N THR A 382 1.66 14.23 -10.49
CA THR A 382 2.87 13.50 -10.08
C THR A 382 4.14 14.03 -10.74
N TYR A 383 5.24 13.99 -9.99
CA TYR A 383 6.60 14.18 -10.49
C TYR A 383 7.57 13.29 -9.73
N VAL A 384 7.89 12.13 -10.30
CA VAL A 384 8.91 11.19 -9.78
C VAL A 384 10.25 11.51 -10.45
N PRO A 385 11.30 11.86 -9.69
CA PRO A 385 12.62 12.16 -10.26
C PRO A 385 13.21 10.98 -11.03
N PRO A 386 14.14 11.19 -11.98
CA PRO A 386 14.85 10.10 -12.64
C PRO A 386 15.63 9.21 -11.65
N GLU A 387 15.74 7.90 -11.93
CA GLU A 387 16.37 6.87 -11.06
C GLU A 387 17.78 7.20 -10.58
N PHE A 388 18.55 7.94 -11.39
CA PHE A 388 19.94 8.29 -11.08
C PHE A 388 20.10 9.72 -10.53
N SER A 389 18.98 10.40 -10.29
CA SER A 389 18.96 11.72 -9.69
C SER A 389 19.30 11.63 -8.21
N LYS A 390 19.91 12.68 -7.65
CA LYS A 390 20.06 12.80 -6.18
C LYS A 390 18.71 12.89 -5.42
N TYR A 391 17.61 13.02 -6.16
CA TYR A 391 16.25 13.10 -5.62
C TYR A 391 15.46 11.81 -5.84
N SER A 392 16.06 10.77 -6.43
CA SER A 392 15.43 9.47 -6.59
C SER A 392 15.11 8.87 -5.22
N SER A 393 13.90 8.36 -5.06
CA SER A 393 13.50 7.54 -3.92
C SER A 393 13.07 6.18 -4.44
N ASP A 394 13.38 5.12 -3.70
CA ASP A 394 12.89 3.79 -4.04
C ASP A 394 11.47 3.55 -3.53
N GLU A 395 11.04 4.35 -2.57
CA GLU A 395 9.76 4.30 -1.91
C GLU A 395 8.73 5.20 -2.61
N SER A 396 9.11 5.97 -3.64
CA SER A 396 8.23 6.99 -4.27
C SER A 396 6.86 6.44 -4.69
N PHE A 397 6.82 5.27 -5.33
CA PHE A 397 5.58 4.62 -5.75
C PHE A 397 4.77 4.09 -4.57
N ILE A 398 5.44 3.63 -3.51
CA ILE A 398 4.79 3.18 -2.27
C ILE A 398 4.14 4.38 -1.60
N GLU A 399 4.83 5.54 -1.49
CA GLU A 399 4.23 6.74 -0.90
C GLU A 399 2.98 7.21 -1.65
N ILE A 400 3.03 7.18 -2.99
CA ILE A 400 1.87 7.55 -3.83
C ILE A 400 0.73 6.54 -3.62
N GLU A 401 1.03 5.24 -3.55
CA GLU A 401 0.07 4.16 -3.28
C GLU A 401 -0.60 4.30 -1.92
N GLU A 402 0.17 4.62 -0.88
CA GLU A 402 -0.34 4.85 0.47
C GLU A 402 -1.31 6.04 0.52
N GLU A 403 -0.95 7.17 -0.09
CA GLU A 403 -1.82 8.34 -0.13
C GLU A 403 -3.04 8.15 -1.03
N LEU A 404 -2.89 7.45 -2.16
CA LEU A 404 -4.02 7.10 -3.02
C LEU A 404 -5.06 6.32 -2.22
N LEU A 405 -4.63 5.30 -1.47
CA LEU A 405 -5.51 4.46 -0.66
C LEU A 405 -6.29 5.27 0.39
N ILE A 406 -5.65 6.30 0.96
CA ILE A 406 -6.27 7.19 1.95
C ILE A 406 -7.29 8.10 1.27
N PHE A 407 -6.90 8.76 0.18
CA PHE A 407 -7.71 9.80 -0.44
C PHE A 407 -8.77 9.28 -1.39
N SER A 408 -8.68 8.03 -1.87
CA SER A 408 -9.67 7.44 -2.78
C SER A 408 -10.88 6.84 -2.05
N GLN A 409 -11.01 6.99 -0.73
CA GLN A 409 -12.13 6.43 0.02
C GLN A 409 -13.47 7.01 -0.46
N GLY A 410 -14.34 6.14 -0.98
CA GLY A 410 -15.64 6.55 -1.54
C GLY A 410 -15.58 7.25 -2.90
N ILE A 411 -14.39 7.34 -3.52
CA ILE A 411 -14.19 7.98 -4.82
C ILE A 411 -13.82 6.91 -5.85
N LYS A 412 -14.69 6.68 -6.85
CA LYS A 412 -14.44 5.71 -7.92
C LYS A 412 -13.66 6.29 -9.11
N ASN A 413 -13.75 7.59 -9.33
CA ASN A 413 -13.08 8.29 -10.43
C ASN A 413 -11.70 8.75 -9.96
N ILE A 414 -10.66 8.02 -10.40
CA ILE A 414 -9.25 8.28 -10.05
C ILE A 414 -8.49 8.56 -11.34
N VAL A 415 -7.83 9.72 -11.36
CA VAL A 415 -6.99 10.19 -12.45
C VAL A 415 -5.62 10.55 -11.88
N ILE A 416 -4.56 9.94 -12.39
CA ILE A 416 -3.19 10.28 -11.99
C ILE A 416 -2.43 10.67 -13.24
N VAL A 417 -1.79 11.83 -13.23
CA VAL A 417 -1.08 12.36 -14.40
C VAL A 417 0.26 12.95 -13.98
N GLY A 418 1.28 12.76 -14.81
CA GLY A 418 2.56 13.44 -14.63
C GLY A 418 3.76 12.64 -15.15
N ASP A 419 4.94 13.16 -14.84
CA ASP A 419 6.22 12.56 -15.21
C ASP A 419 6.66 11.57 -14.14
N PHE A 420 6.60 10.28 -14.48
CA PHE A 420 7.03 9.19 -13.60
C PHE A 420 8.50 8.81 -13.81
N ASN A 421 9.17 9.32 -14.85
CA ASN A 421 10.48 8.86 -15.31
C ASN A 421 10.59 7.33 -15.46
N ALA A 422 9.45 6.67 -15.65
CA ALA A 422 9.30 5.23 -15.78
C ALA A 422 9.25 4.86 -17.26
N ARG A 423 9.95 3.82 -17.69
CA ARG A 423 9.89 3.27 -19.05
C ARG A 423 9.32 1.88 -18.99
N THR A 424 8.09 1.71 -19.42
CA THR A 424 7.33 0.47 -19.26
C THR A 424 7.43 -0.48 -20.47
N SER A 425 8.00 -0.02 -21.59
CA SER A 425 7.97 -0.76 -22.87
C SER A 425 6.54 -1.18 -23.22
N SER A 426 6.35 -2.37 -23.79
CA SER A 426 5.03 -2.95 -24.09
C SER A 426 4.52 -3.91 -23.01
N LEU A 427 5.07 -3.87 -21.80
CA LEU A 427 4.62 -4.75 -20.72
C LEU A 427 3.21 -4.38 -20.24
N LYS A 428 2.46 -5.39 -19.81
CA LYS A 428 1.09 -5.26 -19.30
C LYS A 428 1.10 -4.62 -17.91
N ASP A 429 0.24 -3.62 -17.75
CA ASP A 429 -0.12 -2.89 -16.54
C ASP A 429 -1.33 -3.52 -15.81
N TYR A 430 -1.82 -4.65 -16.32
CA TYR A 430 -2.90 -5.46 -15.74
C TYR A 430 -2.47 -6.93 -15.65
N VAL A 431 -3.30 -7.74 -14.99
CA VAL A 431 -3.14 -9.20 -14.87
C VAL A 431 -4.15 -9.87 -15.79
N ASP A 432 -3.73 -10.83 -16.60
CA ASP A 432 -4.65 -11.59 -17.46
C ASP A 432 -5.55 -12.50 -16.60
N ASP A 433 -6.82 -12.63 -16.99
CA ASP A 433 -7.69 -13.67 -16.46
C ASP A 433 -7.16 -15.04 -16.88
N ASP A 434 -6.85 -15.91 -15.91
CA ASP A 434 -6.64 -17.33 -16.19
C ASP A 434 -8.00 -17.92 -16.61
N ILE A 435 -8.15 -18.19 -17.91
CA ILE A 435 -9.35 -18.80 -18.54
C ILE A 435 -9.81 -20.06 -17.78
N ASN A 436 -8.86 -20.82 -17.21
CA ASN A 436 -9.16 -22.03 -16.42
C ASN A 436 -9.88 -21.77 -15.08
N LEU A 437 -9.81 -20.57 -14.49
CA LEU A 437 -10.45 -20.31 -13.19
C LEU A 437 -11.96 -20.02 -13.30
N GLN A 438 -12.44 -19.48 -14.42
CA GLN A 438 -13.88 -19.20 -14.62
C GLN A 438 -14.69 -20.47 -14.90
N GLU A 439 -14.17 -21.39 -15.72
CA GLU A 439 -14.83 -22.67 -16.00
C GLU A 439 -14.83 -23.63 -14.79
N ILE A 440 -13.76 -23.62 -13.99
CA ILE A 440 -13.64 -24.53 -12.83
C ILE A 440 -14.54 -24.09 -11.65
N LEU A 441 -14.84 -22.79 -11.52
CA LEU A 441 -15.42 -22.27 -10.29
C LEU A 441 -16.96 -22.17 -10.25
N GLN A 442 -17.69 -22.24 -11.38
CA GLN A 442 -19.16 -22.05 -11.43
C GLN A 442 -19.69 -21.04 -10.37
N ILE A 443 -19.01 -19.91 -10.21
CA ILE A 443 -19.37 -18.91 -9.21
C ILE A 443 -20.56 -18.13 -9.78
N GLU A 444 -21.69 -18.16 -9.06
CA GLU A 444 -22.84 -17.30 -9.33
C GLU A 444 -22.39 -15.83 -9.46
N GLU A 445 -22.90 -15.17 -10.50
CA GLU A 445 -22.49 -13.84 -10.99
C GLU A 445 -22.59 -12.71 -9.93
N ASP A 446 -23.28 -12.95 -8.81
CA ASP A 446 -23.65 -11.92 -7.84
C ASP A 446 -22.53 -11.50 -6.87
N ILE A 447 -21.46 -12.31 -6.69
CA ILE A 447 -20.39 -12.02 -5.71
C ILE A 447 -19.25 -11.17 -6.32
N ILE A 448 -19.20 -10.99 -7.65
CA ILE A 448 -18.04 -10.42 -8.36
C ILE A 448 -18.34 -9.03 -8.97
N ASN A 449 -19.04 -8.14 -8.26
CA ASN A 449 -19.65 -7.00 -8.96
C ASN A 449 -18.84 -5.69 -9.10
N ASP A 450 -17.59 -5.55 -8.62
CA ASP A 450 -16.85 -4.27 -8.77
C ASP A 450 -15.53 -4.33 -9.57
N ASN A 451 -14.70 -5.38 -9.43
CA ASN A 451 -13.38 -5.42 -10.11
C ASN A 451 -13.37 -6.27 -11.38
N THR A 452 -14.08 -7.39 -11.42
CA THR A 452 -14.16 -8.23 -12.64
C THR A 452 -15.05 -7.57 -13.68
N SER A 453 -16.16 -6.94 -13.29
CA SER A 453 -17.00 -6.13 -14.19
C SER A 453 -16.20 -5.03 -14.91
N SER A 454 -15.36 -4.31 -14.18
CA SER A 454 -14.50 -3.25 -14.73
C SER A 454 -13.48 -3.75 -15.76
N TYR A 455 -12.84 -4.89 -15.52
CA TYR A 455 -11.92 -5.52 -16.47
C TYR A 455 -12.65 -6.05 -17.71
N SER A 456 -13.80 -6.71 -17.51
CA SER A 456 -14.68 -7.19 -18.59
C SER A 456 -15.11 -6.03 -19.50
N ILE A 457 -15.53 -4.90 -18.93
CA ILE A 457 -15.92 -3.71 -19.69
C ILE A 457 -14.75 -3.19 -20.53
N LEU A 458 -13.54 -3.07 -19.97
CA LEU A 458 -12.37 -2.61 -20.74
C LEU A 458 -11.98 -3.62 -21.84
N LYS A 459 -12.16 -4.92 -21.59
CA LYS A 459 -11.90 -6.00 -22.55
C LYS A 459 -12.92 -5.99 -23.69
N GLU A 460 -14.20 -5.90 -23.38
CA GLU A 460 -15.31 -5.84 -24.34
C GLU A 460 -15.21 -4.62 -25.25
N ASN A 461 -14.78 -3.48 -24.71
CA ASN A 461 -14.54 -2.26 -25.48
C ASN A 461 -13.16 -2.24 -26.19
N ASN A 462 -12.41 -3.34 -26.15
CA ASN A 462 -11.08 -3.49 -26.75
C ASN A 462 -10.05 -2.42 -26.31
N ILE A 463 -10.17 -1.93 -25.07
CA ILE A 463 -9.31 -0.87 -24.50
C ILE A 463 -8.04 -1.47 -23.88
N LEU A 464 -8.03 -2.76 -23.52
CA LEU A 464 -6.89 -3.39 -22.83
C LEU A 464 -5.59 -3.38 -23.66
N GLN A 465 -5.67 -3.43 -24.98
CA GLN A 465 -4.49 -3.44 -25.83
C GLN A 465 -3.79 -2.07 -25.79
N ARG A 466 -2.54 -2.05 -25.30
CA ARG A 466 -1.71 -0.84 -25.20
C ARG A 466 -0.60 -0.86 -26.23
N PHE A 467 -0.43 0.27 -26.92
CA PHE A 467 0.68 0.50 -27.84
C PHE A 467 1.70 1.46 -27.21
N ASN A 468 2.98 1.30 -27.54
CA ASN A 468 4.04 2.17 -27.05
C ASN A 468 5.20 2.20 -28.05
N LYS A 469 5.55 3.40 -28.55
CA LYS A 469 6.72 3.60 -29.42
C LYS A 469 8.05 3.44 -28.68
N ASP A 470 8.09 3.71 -27.37
CA ASP A 470 9.26 3.42 -26.54
C ASP A 470 9.28 1.94 -26.15
N THR A 471 9.69 1.09 -27.08
CA THR A 471 9.87 -0.36 -26.87
C THR A 471 11.24 -0.71 -26.29
N GLY A 472 11.99 0.30 -25.82
CA GLY A 472 13.31 0.13 -25.24
C GLY A 472 13.32 -0.67 -23.93
N ARG A 473 14.50 -0.74 -23.31
CA ARG A 473 14.68 -1.45 -22.04
C ARG A 473 13.81 -0.83 -20.93
N VAL A 474 13.01 -1.69 -20.29
CA VAL A 474 12.27 -1.35 -19.06
C VAL A 474 13.25 -0.98 -17.94
N ASN A 475 13.05 0.19 -17.33
CA ASN A 475 13.85 0.64 -16.19
C ASN A 475 13.18 0.22 -14.85
N LYS A 476 13.88 0.44 -13.73
CA LYS A 476 13.39 0.05 -12.39
C LYS A 476 12.04 0.70 -12.07
N TYR A 477 11.86 1.98 -12.42
CA TYR A 477 10.61 2.70 -12.24
C TYR A 477 9.52 2.24 -13.20
N GLY A 478 9.88 1.74 -14.39
CA GLY A 478 8.98 1.06 -15.32
C GLY A 478 8.33 -0.15 -14.67
N THR A 479 9.12 -1.04 -14.06
CA THR A 479 8.59 -2.19 -13.31
C THR A 479 7.72 -1.74 -12.14
N LYS A 480 8.18 -0.76 -11.34
CA LYS A 480 7.41 -0.25 -10.19
C LYS A 480 6.09 0.40 -10.59
N LEU A 481 6.05 1.15 -11.68
CA LEU A 481 4.83 1.76 -12.21
C LEU A 481 3.83 0.69 -12.66
N LEU A 482 4.30 -0.34 -13.37
CA LEU A 482 3.44 -1.45 -13.79
C LEU A 482 2.86 -2.20 -12.59
N ASP A 483 3.66 -2.44 -11.55
CA ASP A 483 3.18 -3.09 -10.34
C ASP A 483 2.22 -2.19 -9.55
N PHE A 484 2.47 -0.89 -9.50
CA PHE A 484 1.57 0.11 -8.93
C PHE A 484 0.21 0.10 -9.63
N CYS A 485 0.19 0.11 -10.97
CA CYS A 485 -1.02 0.01 -11.78
C CYS A 485 -1.83 -1.25 -11.45
N LYS A 486 -1.17 -2.42 -11.44
CA LYS A 486 -1.79 -3.72 -11.12
C LYS A 486 -2.38 -3.74 -9.71
N ARG A 487 -1.67 -3.20 -8.71
CA ARG A 487 -2.12 -3.19 -7.31
C ARG A 487 -3.26 -2.22 -7.08
N CYS A 488 -3.25 -1.06 -7.73
CA CYS A 488 -4.23 0.00 -7.54
C CYS A 488 -5.43 -0.10 -8.50
N ASN A 489 -5.49 -1.12 -9.36
CA ASN A 489 -6.49 -1.25 -10.43
C ASN A 489 -6.55 0.01 -11.32
N LEU A 490 -5.38 0.52 -11.69
CA LEU A 490 -5.20 1.66 -12.59
C LEU A 490 -4.59 1.18 -13.91
N PHE A 491 -4.93 1.87 -14.98
CA PHE A 491 -4.55 1.50 -16.33
C PHE A 491 -3.91 2.70 -17.02
N ILE A 492 -2.83 2.45 -17.77
CA ILE A 492 -2.15 3.46 -18.57
C ILE A 492 -3.01 3.79 -19.78
N ALA A 493 -3.47 5.04 -19.90
CA ALA A 493 -4.27 5.51 -21.03
C ALA A 493 -3.44 5.76 -22.30
N ASN A 494 -2.15 6.09 -22.15
CA ASN A 494 -1.23 6.28 -23.27
C ASN A 494 -1.21 5.03 -24.16
N GLY A 495 -1.38 5.23 -25.46
CA GLY A 495 -1.43 4.14 -26.44
C GLY A 495 -2.74 3.36 -26.49
N ARG A 496 -3.75 3.72 -25.68
CA ARG A 496 -5.08 3.06 -25.63
C ARG A 496 -6.22 3.94 -26.11
N LEU A 497 -6.13 5.25 -25.86
CA LEU A 497 -7.27 6.16 -26.01
C LEU A 497 -7.12 7.13 -27.18
N PHE A 498 -8.25 7.35 -27.87
CA PHE A 498 -8.48 8.37 -28.89
C PHE A 498 -7.32 8.50 -29.89
N SER A 499 -6.78 9.71 -30.07
CA SER A 499 -5.75 10.03 -31.06
C SER A 499 -4.44 9.29 -30.83
N ASP A 500 -4.20 8.76 -29.63
CA ASP A 500 -3.01 7.97 -29.30
C ASP A 500 -3.25 6.45 -29.34
N ASN A 501 -4.50 6.00 -29.51
CA ASN A 501 -4.85 4.57 -29.61
C ASN A 501 -4.13 3.92 -30.80
N GLY A 502 -3.53 2.76 -30.58
CA GLY A 502 -2.78 2.06 -31.64
C GLY A 502 -1.37 2.60 -31.88
N ILE A 503 -1.00 3.72 -31.26
CA ILE A 503 0.25 4.43 -31.56
C ILE A 503 1.18 4.47 -30.35
N GLY A 504 0.74 5.09 -29.25
CA GLY A 504 1.55 5.27 -28.05
C GLY A 504 2.76 6.19 -28.28
N HIS A 505 2.51 7.46 -28.56
CA HIS A 505 3.56 8.45 -28.80
C HIS A 505 4.52 8.61 -27.61
N THR A 506 5.78 8.84 -27.93
CA THR A 506 6.78 9.22 -26.92
C THR A 506 6.44 10.59 -26.36
N THR A 507 6.61 10.75 -25.04
CA THR A 507 6.32 12.00 -24.33
C THR A 507 7.58 12.81 -24.01
N CYS A 508 8.77 12.26 -24.25
CA CYS A 508 10.04 12.94 -24.04
C CYS A 508 11.05 12.69 -25.18
N LYS A 509 11.58 13.78 -25.75
CA LYS A 509 12.63 13.83 -26.79
C LYS A 509 12.42 12.92 -28.00
N ASP A 510 11.17 12.65 -28.35
CA ASP A 510 10.82 11.69 -29.40
C ASP A 510 11.44 10.29 -29.21
N ALA A 511 11.77 9.94 -27.97
CA ALA A 511 12.59 8.77 -27.64
C ALA A 511 12.06 7.96 -26.46
N SER A 512 11.30 8.56 -25.54
CA SER A 512 10.81 7.86 -24.36
C SER A 512 9.39 8.26 -23.99
N MET A 513 8.61 7.31 -23.48
CA MET A 513 7.32 7.57 -22.85
C MET A 513 7.53 7.54 -21.34
N VAL A 514 7.46 8.69 -20.68
CA VAL A 514 7.71 8.85 -19.24
C VAL A 514 6.63 9.68 -18.53
N ASP A 515 5.94 10.53 -19.29
CA ASP A 515 4.72 11.21 -18.88
C ASP A 515 3.50 10.33 -19.16
N TYR A 516 2.73 10.01 -18.12
CA TYR A 516 1.60 9.09 -18.20
C TYR A 516 0.30 9.73 -17.72
N LEU A 517 -0.81 9.30 -18.32
CA LEU A 517 -2.15 9.40 -17.76
C LEU A 517 -2.58 8.00 -17.30
N LEU A 518 -2.84 7.86 -16.00
CA LEU A 518 -3.34 6.65 -15.37
C LEU A 518 -4.79 6.87 -14.96
N LEU A 519 -5.66 5.93 -15.32
CA LEU A 519 -7.10 6.02 -15.10
C LEU A 519 -7.61 4.79 -14.36
N SER A 520 -8.54 5.00 -13.43
CA SER A 520 -9.41 3.91 -12.96
C SER A 520 -10.40 3.52 -14.07
N PRO A 521 -10.96 2.30 -14.05
CA PRO A 521 -11.95 1.86 -15.03
C PRO A 521 -13.11 2.84 -15.23
N ASN A 522 -13.66 3.41 -14.16
CA ASN A 522 -14.73 4.40 -14.26
C ASN A 522 -14.28 5.70 -14.92
N SER A 523 -13.00 6.06 -14.78
CA SER A 523 -12.43 7.26 -15.36
C SER A 523 -12.26 7.14 -16.88
N PHE A 524 -12.20 5.92 -17.44
CA PHE A 524 -12.25 5.71 -18.90
C PHE A 524 -13.59 6.17 -19.50
N ASN A 525 -14.70 5.88 -18.82
CA ASN A 525 -16.05 6.19 -19.32
C ASN A 525 -16.32 7.69 -19.44
N ILE A 526 -15.65 8.49 -18.60
CA ILE A 526 -15.80 9.94 -18.58
C ILE A 526 -14.74 10.64 -19.42
N THR A 527 -13.70 9.94 -19.87
CA THR A 527 -12.66 10.54 -20.73
C THR A 527 -13.17 10.57 -22.17
N THR A 528 -13.24 11.75 -22.77
CA THR A 528 -13.81 11.96 -24.11
C THR A 528 -12.77 12.29 -25.16
N ASP A 529 -11.56 12.64 -24.74
CA ASP A 529 -10.43 12.88 -25.64
C ASP A 529 -9.10 12.63 -24.92
N PHE A 530 -8.10 12.18 -25.68
CA PHE A 530 -6.74 11.96 -25.22
C PHE A 530 -5.75 12.08 -26.39
N GLU A 531 -4.77 12.97 -26.24
CA GLU A 531 -3.73 13.18 -27.24
C GLU A 531 -2.38 13.56 -26.61
N ILE A 532 -1.30 13.24 -27.32
CA ILE A 532 0.03 13.74 -27.02
C ILE A 532 0.32 14.90 -27.98
N ILE A 533 0.29 16.12 -27.46
CA ILE A 533 0.54 17.33 -28.25
C ILE A 533 2.05 17.50 -28.46
N ASP A 534 2.42 17.80 -29.71
CA ASP A 534 3.79 17.99 -30.16
C ASP A 534 4.61 18.95 -29.28
N PHE A 535 5.91 18.69 -29.26
CA PHE A 535 6.89 19.46 -28.51
C PHE A 535 6.74 20.97 -28.76
N ASN A 536 6.66 21.73 -27.68
CA ASN A 536 6.66 23.18 -27.75
C ASN A 536 7.78 23.78 -26.87
N PRO A 537 8.78 24.47 -27.48
CA PRO A 537 9.93 25.01 -26.78
C PRO A 537 9.62 26.18 -25.83
N MET A 538 8.37 26.66 -25.80
CA MET A 538 7.91 27.64 -24.81
C MET A 538 7.48 26.99 -23.50
N PHE A 539 7.04 25.72 -23.54
CA PHE A 539 6.51 25.01 -22.37
C PHE A 539 7.50 23.99 -21.80
N SER A 540 8.37 23.42 -22.62
CA SER A 540 9.36 22.44 -22.17
C SER A 540 10.64 22.53 -23.01
N ASP A 541 11.74 21.99 -22.49
CA ASP A 541 12.97 21.75 -23.23
C ASP A 541 13.03 20.34 -23.82
N VAL A 542 12.24 19.40 -23.29
CA VAL A 542 12.33 17.98 -23.65
C VAL A 542 11.00 17.20 -23.67
N HIS A 543 9.92 17.72 -23.09
CA HIS A 543 8.64 17.00 -22.95
C HIS A 543 7.55 17.49 -23.92
N ASN A 544 6.78 16.55 -24.42
CA ASN A 544 5.52 16.74 -25.14
C ASN A 544 4.38 16.87 -24.13
N ARG A 545 3.32 17.58 -24.47
CA ARG A 545 2.21 17.80 -23.53
C ARG A 545 1.23 16.64 -23.62
N VAL A 546 0.95 16.01 -22.47
CA VAL A 546 -0.19 15.08 -22.34
C VAL A 546 -1.46 15.91 -22.20
N HIS A 547 -2.40 15.77 -23.13
CA HIS A 547 -3.69 16.44 -23.12
C HIS A 547 -4.83 15.43 -23.07
N PHE A 548 -5.87 15.76 -22.31
CA PHE A 548 -7.08 14.95 -22.23
C PHE A 548 -8.27 15.81 -21.83
N THR A 549 -9.45 15.37 -22.25
CA THR A 549 -10.73 15.99 -21.92
C THR A 549 -11.61 14.97 -21.22
N MET A 550 -12.35 15.43 -20.22
CA MET A 550 -13.35 14.63 -19.53
C MET A 550 -14.72 15.28 -19.64
N LYS A 551 -15.75 14.45 -19.80
CA LYS A 551 -17.13 14.88 -19.87
C LYS A 551 -17.57 15.53 -18.55
N ILE A 552 -18.15 16.71 -18.68
CA ILE A 552 -18.93 17.37 -17.64
C ILE A 552 -20.34 17.46 -18.22
N ASP A 553 -21.28 16.60 -17.79
CA ASP A 553 -22.70 16.88 -18.05
C ASP A 553 -23.08 18.14 -17.26
N ASN A 554 -23.95 18.98 -17.82
CA ASN A 554 -24.22 20.33 -17.32
C ASN A 554 -25.72 20.52 -17.04
N ASP A 555 -26.40 19.48 -16.57
CA ASP A 555 -27.81 19.58 -16.21
C ASP A 555 -27.96 20.18 -14.81
N ASN A 556 -28.49 21.40 -14.79
CA ASN A 556 -28.71 22.26 -13.64
C ASN A 556 -29.43 21.55 -12.48
N HIS A 557 -28.71 21.14 -11.45
CA HIS A 557 -29.26 21.02 -10.10
C HIS A 557 -28.31 21.60 -9.06
N GLN A 558 -28.73 22.71 -8.45
CA GLN A 558 -28.14 23.25 -7.22
C GLN A 558 -28.20 22.18 -6.12
N LYS A 559 -27.13 21.39 -5.97
CA LYS A 559 -26.88 20.59 -4.77
C LYS A 559 -25.91 21.36 -3.88
N ASN A 560 -26.19 21.41 -2.59
CA ASN A 560 -25.38 22.13 -1.60
C ASN A 560 -23.94 21.57 -1.55
N LEU A 561 -22.93 22.45 -1.55
CA LEU A 561 -21.51 22.11 -1.37
C LEU A 561 -21.28 21.49 0.01
N THR A 562 -21.24 20.17 0.11
CA THR A 562 -20.79 19.46 1.31
C THR A 562 -19.57 18.63 0.98
N PHE A 563 -18.39 19.19 1.26
CA PHE A 563 -17.19 18.38 1.41
C PHE A 563 -17.34 17.63 2.74
N ASN A 564 -17.47 16.30 2.70
CA ASN A 564 -17.44 15.52 3.93
C ASN A 564 -16.08 15.74 4.62
N GLN A 565 -16.17 16.28 5.83
CA GLN A 565 -15.06 16.73 6.64
C GLN A 565 -14.77 15.64 7.67
N LYS A 566 -13.88 14.71 7.33
CA LYS A 566 -13.05 14.00 8.30
C LYS A 566 -11.65 13.97 7.76
N VAL A 567 -10.87 15.00 8.12
CA VAL A 567 -9.41 14.89 8.09
C VAL A 567 -9.06 14.18 9.39
N ASP A 568 -9.14 12.84 9.38
CA ASP A 568 -8.59 12.06 10.47
C ASP A 568 -7.06 12.26 10.43
N GLN A 569 -6.45 12.51 11.60
CA GLN A 569 -5.00 12.53 11.72
C GLN A 569 -4.49 11.11 11.52
N HIS A 570 -4.09 10.78 10.29
CA HIS A 570 -3.62 9.44 9.97
C HIS A 570 -2.20 9.20 10.46
N VAL A 571 -2.01 8.02 11.03
CA VAL A 571 -0.73 7.61 11.58
C VAL A 571 0.08 6.86 10.52
N ARG A 572 1.17 7.46 10.03
CA ARG A 572 2.08 6.84 9.04
C ARG A 572 3.02 5.86 9.74
N TRP A 573 3.28 4.72 9.10
CA TRP A 573 4.29 3.76 9.60
C TRP A 573 5.66 4.43 9.69
N ARG A 574 6.30 4.30 10.86
CA ARG A 574 7.61 4.87 11.19
C ARG A 574 8.57 3.76 11.53
N SER A 575 9.42 3.38 10.58
CA SER A 575 10.41 2.31 10.76
C SER A 575 11.43 2.62 11.86
N ASP A 576 11.63 3.90 12.17
CA ASP A 576 12.44 4.37 13.30
C ASP A 576 11.81 4.07 14.67
N LYS A 577 10.50 3.82 14.73
CA LYS A 577 9.73 3.60 15.97
C LYS A 577 9.19 2.17 16.11
N THR A 578 9.70 1.21 15.35
CA THR A 578 9.20 -0.18 15.36
C THR A 578 9.23 -0.82 16.76
N ASN A 579 10.25 -0.53 17.57
CA ASN A 579 10.35 -1.10 18.92
C ASN A 579 9.30 -0.52 19.88
N GLU A 580 8.98 0.76 19.76
CA GLU A 580 7.93 1.42 20.55
C GLU A 580 6.56 0.82 20.22
N PHE A 581 6.27 0.56 18.94
CA PHE A 581 5.05 -0.12 18.51
C PHE A 581 4.92 -1.54 19.07
N ILE A 582 6.01 -2.30 19.09
CA ILE A 582 6.02 -3.65 19.68
C ILE A 582 5.77 -3.58 21.19
N GLN A 583 6.32 -2.57 21.88
CA GLN A 583 6.04 -2.38 23.31
C GLN A 583 4.56 -2.07 23.57
N GLU A 584 3.93 -1.18 22.79
CA GLU A 584 2.50 -0.86 22.94
C GLU A 584 1.58 -2.07 22.68
N ILE A 585 1.98 -3.01 21.82
CA ILE A 585 1.25 -4.28 21.64
C ILE A 585 1.40 -5.20 22.87
N ASN A 586 2.59 -5.23 23.47
CA ASN A 586 2.90 -6.13 24.58
C ASN A 586 2.36 -5.63 25.92
N ASP A 587 2.35 -4.31 26.13
CA ASP A 587 1.90 -3.70 27.38
C ASP A 587 0.37 -3.71 27.53
N ASP A 588 -0.37 -3.90 26.42
CA ASP A 588 -1.84 -3.99 26.26
C ASP A 588 -2.65 -3.90 27.58
N PRO A 589 -2.82 -2.69 28.12
CA PRO A 589 -3.41 -2.50 29.45
C PRO A 589 -4.90 -2.86 29.50
N ASN A 590 -5.55 -2.98 28.34
CA ASN A 590 -6.95 -3.34 28.20
C ASN A 590 -7.15 -4.84 27.94
N ASN A 591 -6.08 -5.64 27.88
CA ASN A 591 -6.14 -7.09 27.65
C ASN A 591 -6.88 -7.48 26.35
N SER A 592 -6.89 -6.58 25.37
CA SER A 592 -7.60 -6.71 24.08
C SER A 592 -7.07 -7.88 23.24
N LEU A 593 -5.78 -8.22 23.37
CA LEU A 593 -5.16 -9.35 22.69
C LEU A 593 -5.72 -10.69 23.20
N ASN A 594 -6.00 -10.81 24.49
CA ASN A 594 -6.63 -11.99 25.06
C ASN A 594 -8.10 -12.12 24.62
N GLU A 595 -8.84 -11.02 24.53
CA GLU A 595 -10.21 -11.06 23.99
C GLU A 595 -10.24 -11.52 22.53
N LEU A 596 -9.28 -11.06 21.72
CA LEU A 596 -9.11 -11.53 20.35
C LEU A 596 -8.79 -13.03 20.30
N ASN A 597 -7.89 -13.53 21.15
CA ASN A 597 -7.60 -14.96 21.24
C ASN A 597 -8.82 -15.78 21.65
N ILE A 598 -9.65 -15.28 22.58
CA ILE A 598 -10.91 -15.94 22.98
C ILE A 598 -11.89 -15.97 21.80
N MET A 599 -12.05 -14.88 21.05
CA MET A 599 -12.89 -14.87 19.84
C MET A 599 -12.39 -15.86 18.79
N LEU A 600 -11.07 -15.95 18.60
CA LEU A 600 -10.46 -16.89 17.66
C LEU A 600 -10.72 -18.34 18.06
N ASN A 601 -10.56 -18.67 19.34
CA ASN A 601 -10.83 -20.02 19.86
C ASN A 601 -12.32 -20.39 19.74
N LYS A 602 -13.23 -19.47 20.06
CA LYS A 602 -14.69 -19.69 19.87
C LYS A 602 -15.09 -19.90 18.41
N MET A 603 -14.37 -19.29 17.47
CA MET A 603 -14.58 -19.55 16.04
C MET A 603 -14.01 -20.90 15.60
N ASN A 604 -12.87 -21.32 16.16
CA ASN A 604 -12.30 -22.64 15.89
C ASN A 604 -13.14 -23.80 16.46
N GLU A 605 -13.90 -23.55 17.53
CA GLU A 605 -14.80 -24.53 18.16
C GLU A 605 -16.16 -24.66 17.42
N ASN A 606 -16.52 -23.71 16.54
CA ASN A 606 -17.77 -23.73 15.78
C ASN A 606 -17.59 -24.39 14.40
N THR A 607 -18.38 -25.43 14.11
CA THR A 607 -18.40 -26.14 12.81
C THR A 607 -19.00 -25.32 11.66
N GLN A 608 -19.75 -24.25 11.97
CA GLN A 608 -20.24 -23.25 11.02
C GLN A 608 -19.87 -21.85 11.48
N VAL A 609 -18.77 -21.32 10.94
CA VAL A 609 -18.35 -19.93 11.18
C VAL A 609 -19.05 -19.02 10.18
N ASN A 610 -19.82 -18.04 10.67
CA ASN A 610 -20.47 -17.04 9.82
C ASN A 610 -19.47 -15.95 9.39
N VAL A 611 -19.63 -15.44 8.17
CA VAL A 611 -18.94 -14.26 7.60
C VAL A 611 -18.96 -13.06 8.55
N ASP A 612 -20.05 -12.85 9.28
CA ASP A 612 -20.16 -11.73 10.24
C ASP A 612 -19.24 -11.89 11.46
N GLN A 613 -19.07 -13.12 11.96
CA GLN A 613 -18.16 -13.42 13.07
C GLN A 613 -16.71 -13.19 12.64
N ILE A 614 -16.38 -13.63 11.42
CA ILE A 614 -15.08 -13.38 10.79
C ILE A 614 -14.87 -11.87 10.68
N ASN A 615 -15.78 -11.12 10.07
CA ASN A 615 -15.67 -9.66 9.91
C ASN A 615 -15.53 -8.93 11.26
N SER A 616 -16.24 -9.37 12.29
CA SER A 616 -16.16 -8.78 13.63
C SER A 616 -14.81 -9.01 14.31
N PHE A 617 -14.28 -10.25 14.31
CA PHE A 617 -12.94 -10.54 14.84
C PHE A 617 -11.87 -9.69 14.16
N ILE A 618 -12.01 -9.60 12.85
CA ILE A 618 -11.15 -8.84 11.97
C ILE A 618 -11.15 -7.35 12.32
N ASP A 619 -12.32 -6.76 12.48
CA ASP A 619 -12.45 -5.34 12.77
C ASP A 619 -11.85 -5.03 14.15
N ASN A 620 -12.01 -5.93 15.11
CA ASN A 620 -11.41 -5.82 16.43
C ASN A 620 -9.88 -5.93 16.37
N LEU A 621 -9.32 -6.87 15.60
CA LEU A 621 -7.88 -6.99 15.38
C LEU A 621 -7.31 -5.73 14.72
N CYS A 622 -8.01 -5.19 13.72
CA CYS A 622 -7.58 -3.98 13.04
C CYS A 622 -7.59 -2.79 14.01
N LYS A 623 -8.66 -2.60 14.80
CA LYS A 623 -8.74 -1.55 15.82
C LYS A 623 -7.61 -1.65 16.84
N PHE A 624 -7.30 -2.85 17.32
CA PHE A 624 -6.20 -3.08 18.24
C PHE A 624 -4.86 -2.58 17.66
N LEU A 625 -4.52 -3.03 16.45
CA LEU A 625 -3.26 -2.66 15.81
C LEU A 625 -3.18 -1.16 15.45
N VAL A 626 -4.31 -0.54 15.08
CA VAL A 626 -4.42 0.91 14.85
C VAL A 626 -4.13 1.68 16.12
N ASN A 627 -4.73 1.27 17.24
CA ASN A 627 -4.58 1.98 18.51
C ASN A 627 -3.12 1.90 18.98
N SER A 628 -2.50 0.71 18.93
CA SER A 628 -1.08 0.54 19.24
C SER A 628 -0.17 1.37 18.33
N ALA A 629 -0.50 1.46 17.03
CA ALA A 629 0.25 2.30 16.09
C ALA A 629 0.08 3.79 16.41
N THR A 630 -1.14 4.19 16.77
CA THR A 630 -1.47 5.57 17.14
C THR A 630 -0.72 5.98 18.40
N ASP A 631 -0.69 5.14 19.42
CA ASP A 631 0.00 5.43 20.67
C ASP A 631 1.54 5.49 20.49
N ALA A 632 2.10 4.63 19.63
CA ALA A 632 3.54 4.61 19.34
C ALA A 632 4.00 5.78 18.43
N PHE A 633 3.23 6.12 17.41
CA PHE A 633 3.70 7.00 16.33
C PHE A 633 3.20 8.44 16.44
N SER A 634 2.20 8.74 17.28
CA SER A 634 1.66 10.10 17.46
C SER A 634 2.62 11.02 18.23
N ASP A 635 2.87 12.21 17.70
CA ASP A 635 3.74 13.21 18.34
C ASP A 635 3.01 14.08 19.40
N ASN A 636 1.71 13.81 19.69
CA ASN A 636 0.91 14.56 20.67
C ASN A 636 -0.05 13.63 21.44
N LYS A 637 0.22 13.39 22.74
CA LYS A 637 -0.60 12.53 23.61
C LYS A 637 -2.00 13.08 24.00
N ASN A 638 -2.43 14.24 23.48
CA ASN A 638 -3.56 15.00 24.05
C ASN A 638 -4.81 15.20 23.17
N ASN A 639 -4.93 14.63 21.97
CA ASN A 639 -6.18 14.73 21.19
C ASN A 639 -6.73 13.34 20.83
N ARG A 640 -7.46 12.74 21.76
CA ARG A 640 -8.22 11.50 21.53
C ARG A 640 -9.65 11.82 21.09
N THR A 641 -9.89 11.89 19.78
CA THR A 641 -11.23 11.67 19.19
C THR A 641 -11.10 11.30 17.71
N GLY A 642 -11.36 10.03 17.36
CA GLY A 642 -11.48 9.58 15.97
C GLY A 642 -10.95 8.16 15.76
N VAL A 643 -11.84 7.21 15.48
CA VAL A 643 -11.47 5.83 15.11
C VAL A 643 -10.87 5.85 13.70
N ASP A 644 -9.57 5.57 13.59
CA ASP A 644 -8.80 5.62 12.34
C ASP A 644 -9.01 4.33 11.52
N ASN A 645 -9.57 4.46 10.30
CA ASN A 645 -10.02 3.34 9.45
C ASN A 645 -8.97 2.84 8.44
N THR A 646 -7.75 3.39 8.46
CA THR A 646 -6.73 3.18 7.42
C THR A 646 -6.07 1.79 7.46
N PHE A 647 -5.81 1.24 8.65
CA PHE A 647 -5.23 -0.10 8.79
C PHE A 647 -6.24 -1.21 8.47
N THR A 648 -7.51 -1.00 8.87
CA THR A 648 -8.64 -1.87 8.52
C THR A 648 -8.78 -1.97 7.00
N TYR A 649 -8.61 -0.85 6.29
CA TYR A 649 -8.65 -0.81 4.83
C TYR A 649 -7.43 -1.46 4.17
N ARG A 650 -6.21 -1.27 4.71
CA ARG A 650 -5.01 -2.01 4.28
C ARG A 650 -5.20 -3.52 4.40
N ILE A 651 -5.71 -3.99 5.54
CA ILE A 651 -6.01 -5.41 5.75
C ILE A 651 -7.16 -5.88 4.84
N GLN A 652 -8.21 -5.09 4.60
CA GLN A 652 -9.28 -5.43 3.65
C GLN A 652 -8.80 -5.51 2.19
N HIS A 653 -7.87 -4.65 1.78
CA HIS A 653 -7.27 -4.67 0.44
C HIS A 653 -6.32 -5.86 0.29
N THR A 654 -5.46 -6.11 1.28
CA THR A 654 -4.63 -7.32 1.37
C THR A 654 -5.50 -8.57 1.47
N ARG A 655 -6.68 -8.53 2.11
CA ARG A 655 -7.66 -9.63 2.13
C ARG A 655 -8.25 -9.94 0.77
N LYS A 656 -8.58 -8.93 -0.04
CA LYS A 656 -9.06 -9.15 -1.41
C LYS A 656 -8.00 -9.89 -2.22
N GLN A 657 -6.73 -9.50 -2.08
CA GLN A 657 -5.57 -10.13 -2.73
C GLN A 657 -5.26 -11.54 -2.19
N VAL A 658 -5.25 -11.72 -0.86
CA VAL A 658 -5.01 -13.02 -0.20
C VAL A 658 -6.15 -13.99 -0.47
N ARG A 659 -7.42 -13.54 -0.53
CA ARG A 659 -8.54 -14.41 -0.97
C ARG A 659 -8.34 -14.92 -2.40
N HIS A 660 -7.76 -14.14 -3.31
CA HIS A 660 -7.42 -14.63 -4.66
C HIS A 660 -6.27 -15.67 -4.62
N VAL A 661 -5.28 -15.51 -3.74
CA VAL A 661 -4.17 -16.46 -3.57
C VAL A 661 -4.60 -17.74 -2.84
N SER A 662 -5.45 -17.64 -1.81
CA SER A 662 -6.03 -18.76 -1.07
C SER A 662 -7.03 -19.56 -1.91
N LYS A 663 -7.80 -18.91 -2.79
CA LYS A 663 -8.66 -19.60 -3.78
C LYS A 663 -7.84 -20.36 -4.83
N ARG A 664 -6.67 -19.84 -5.23
CA ARG A 664 -5.72 -20.54 -6.13
C ARG A 664 -5.14 -21.80 -5.50
N THR A 665 -4.82 -21.76 -4.21
CA THR A 665 -4.32 -22.94 -3.48
C THR A 665 -5.42 -23.97 -3.20
N ALA A 666 -6.66 -23.54 -2.96
CA ALA A 666 -7.82 -24.43 -2.84
C ALA A 666 -8.15 -25.15 -4.18
N ALA A 667 -8.13 -24.43 -5.30
CA ALA A 667 -8.36 -24.99 -6.64
C ALA A 667 -7.28 -26.01 -7.05
N SER A 668 -6.03 -25.83 -6.60
CA SER A 668 -4.95 -26.81 -6.81
C SER A 668 -5.06 -28.09 -5.96
N SER A 669 -5.97 -28.11 -4.97
CA SER A 669 -6.07 -29.20 -3.99
C SER A 669 -7.30 -30.11 -4.13
N GLY A 670 -8.16 -29.86 -5.13
CA GLY A 670 -9.22 -30.78 -5.55
C GLY A 670 -10.32 -31.11 -4.52
N LYS A 671 -10.47 -30.34 -3.44
CA LYS A 671 -11.56 -30.56 -2.47
C LYS A 671 -12.79 -29.74 -2.84
N SER A 672 -13.84 -30.43 -3.30
CA SER A 672 -15.18 -29.90 -3.51
C SER A 672 -15.86 -29.61 -2.16
N ILE A 673 -16.44 -28.41 -2.04
CA ILE A 673 -17.48 -28.12 -1.04
C ILE A 673 -18.79 -28.52 -1.68
N SER A 674 -19.49 -29.48 -1.10
CA SER A 674 -20.81 -29.93 -1.57
C SER A 674 -21.88 -28.90 -1.25
N ASN A 675 -22.53 -28.36 -2.29
CA ASN A 675 -23.75 -27.56 -2.17
C ASN A 675 -24.98 -28.48 -1.98
N VAL A 676 -25.81 -28.19 -0.99
CA VAL A 676 -27.17 -28.74 -0.82
C VAL A 676 -28.17 -27.82 -1.56
N PRO A 677 -29.17 -28.34 -2.28
CA PRO A 677 -30.08 -27.53 -3.10
C PRO A 677 -31.13 -26.80 -2.27
N ASN A 678 -31.28 -25.49 -2.49
CA ASN A 678 -32.42 -24.70 -2.01
C ASN A 678 -33.53 -24.69 -3.06
N THR A 679 -34.58 -25.46 -2.82
CA THR A 679 -35.90 -25.28 -3.43
C THR A 679 -36.81 -24.55 -2.46
N PHE A 680 -37.23 -23.30 -2.74
CA PHE A 680 -38.57 -22.77 -2.39
C PHE A 680 -38.88 -21.52 -3.28
N PRO A 681 -40.18 -21.24 -3.57
CA PRO A 681 -40.66 -20.50 -4.75
C PRO A 681 -40.76 -18.97 -4.56
N PRO A 682 -40.98 -18.18 -5.63
CA PRO A 682 -40.83 -16.72 -5.61
C PRO A 682 -42.04 -16.00 -5.02
N SER A 683 -41.81 -15.08 -4.07
CA SER A 683 -42.83 -14.16 -3.57
C SER A 683 -42.90 -12.87 -4.40
N THR A 684 -44.07 -12.69 -4.99
CA THR A 684 -44.70 -11.53 -5.62
C THR A 684 -44.25 -10.13 -5.16
N LYS A 685 -44.03 -9.27 -6.17
CA LYS A 685 -44.02 -7.80 -6.11
C LYS A 685 -45.34 -7.25 -5.55
N TYR A 686 -45.31 -6.21 -4.71
CA TYR A 686 -46.14 -4.99 -4.80
C TYR A 686 -45.53 -3.87 -3.89
N PRO A 687 -45.79 -2.58 -4.17
CA PRO A 687 -45.00 -1.42 -3.76
C PRO A 687 -45.52 -0.77 -2.48
N PHE A 688 -44.63 -0.07 -1.75
CA PHE A 688 -45.02 0.82 -0.67
C PHE A 688 -45.27 2.24 -1.17
N SER A 689 -46.52 2.68 -1.05
CA SER A 689 -46.89 4.10 -0.97
C SER A 689 -46.92 4.56 0.49
N SER A 690 -46.59 5.83 0.66
CA SER A 690 -46.61 6.62 1.89
C SER A 690 -48.01 6.79 2.49
N GLN A 691 -48.14 6.65 3.82
CA GLN A 691 -49.01 7.53 4.63
C GLN A 691 -48.74 7.39 6.14
N ASN A 692 -48.64 8.56 6.79
CA ASN A 692 -48.71 8.78 8.24
C ASN A 692 -49.96 8.14 8.86
N VAL A 693 -49.91 7.64 10.10
CA VAL A 693 -50.73 8.10 11.26
C VAL A 693 -50.04 7.65 12.57
N LYS A 694 -50.18 8.50 13.58
CA LYS A 694 -49.90 8.31 15.01
C LYS A 694 -50.75 7.18 15.64
N ASP A 695 -50.41 6.92 16.91
CA ASP A 695 -51.26 6.41 18.00
C ASP A 695 -50.87 5.02 18.54
N ALA A 696 -50.33 5.06 19.76
CA ALA A 696 -50.41 4.00 20.76
C ALA A 696 -51.88 3.79 21.17
N PRO A 697 -52.33 2.63 21.73
CA PRO A 697 -51.87 2.20 23.05
C PRO A 697 -51.89 0.68 23.37
N SER A 698 -51.21 0.36 24.49
CA SER A 698 -51.56 -0.59 25.56
C SER A 698 -52.03 -2.05 25.29
N ALA A 699 -51.27 -2.96 25.91
CA ALA A 699 -51.72 -4.06 26.77
C ALA A 699 -52.74 -5.08 26.23
N LEU A 700 -52.24 -6.29 25.95
CA LEU A 700 -52.55 -7.54 26.67
C LEU A 700 -51.56 -8.63 26.27
#